data_AF-A0A6N2LRE5-F1
#
_entry.id   AF-A0A6N2LRE5-F1
#
_cell.length_a   1.000
_cell.length_b   1.000
_cell.length_c   1.000
_cell.angle_alpha   90.00
_cell.angle_beta   90.00
_cell.angle_gamma   90.00
#
_symmetry.space_group_name_H-M   'P 1'
#
loop_
_entity.id
_entity.type
_entity.pdbx_description
1 polymer ?
#
loop_
_entity_poly.entity_id
_entity_poly.type
_entity_poly.pdbx_seq_one_letter_code
_entity_poly.pdbx_strand_id
1 'polypeptide(L)'
;MGKKQSPEFREKVTVVLKLLCILTTISTSVSIQQEGGGAEELISSSPKKWEERVIEVEGGPESIIWIVQLSDLHFSVHHPERALDFKKIVGPALKMINPSLVLITGDLTDGKSKDLLTMKQNEVEWIEYQNVMEDVARRSGLDKRIFYDLRGNHDNFGVPEIGGSSDFFSKYSINGQFGRKGNINSVTVETGDRKHLFVGLDSTMSTGVRGPTNLFGHPTDQLLAEIDSQLSQWDSQKGKPTTKISFGHFPLSFSALSQSQKSLKDVFLKHSISAYLCGHLHTRFGKNLKRHHLSNENFLSSLEFFQLNMHPKPSESAKNCSSQAPPLKEFWEWEMGDWRKSRAMRIMAVDKGHVSYLDIDFKTGTKTTIVLPTFPLDSRFMLTSSFHQMYECQHMVPLSFETIRCIVFSISPIMSVVARIYDTRPGSPHLIMETTMAKFVRDVSRGDIYAAAWNYKAFEDPSPDRFWLQIEVTDAMGRSTLSELRPFSVNGLNAKISWTWKEFFVMGCQWAALYYPIFWSAIYLMLSILVIPKICLIFSTEQYSYKTSICEKGLITCIAWGLQDLCRIPVVCFGILGYLIYLISCPWLIGQVFTDSENRGYMTYMGWVVKTFKDSEKHEYIGSPDIMVVVLSHLFSVVIPSILVAGALATERAIYKEHFLSLSGKKEDDDDSSQKNKRSVKYDNQGRGISKFLFVERLFRKILLVACLAICWKHFMNCRVLIKAYEMNPLLHFPVYSLAIPLLLAYAVYKTRSIQ
;
A
#
# COMPACT_ATOMS: atom_id res chain seq x y z
N MET A 1 -48.36 -4.59 -41.70
CA MET A 1 -49.22 -5.33 -40.75
C MET A 1 -48.39 -5.62 -39.50
N GLY A 2 -48.77 -5.03 -38.36
CA GLY A 2 -48.03 -5.20 -37.11
C GLY A 2 -48.15 -6.64 -36.59
N LYS A 3 -47.04 -7.40 -36.58
CA LYS A 3 -46.97 -8.66 -35.83
C LYS A 3 -47.03 -8.30 -34.34
N LYS A 4 -48.18 -8.55 -33.71
CA LYS A 4 -48.32 -8.57 -32.25
C LYS A 4 -47.23 -9.50 -31.70
N GLN A 5 -46.25 -8.93 -31.01
CA GLN A 5 -45.33 -9.70 -30.17
C GLN A 5 -46.15 -10.51 -29.16
N SER A 6 -45.79 -11.78 -28.96
CA SER A 6 -46.54 -12.64 -28.05
C SER A 6 -46.50 -12.06 -26.63
N PRO A 7 -47.58 -12.18 -25.84
CA PRO A 7 -47.61 -11.69 -24.46
C PRO A 7 -46.48 -12.28 -23.59
N GLU A 8 -46.08 -13.52 -23.86
CA GLU A 8 -44.92 -14.19 -23.24
C GLU A 8 -43.57 -13.49 -23.52
N PHE A 9 -43.42 -12.87 -24.69
CA PHE A 9 -42.21 -12.14 -25.07
C PHE A 9 -42.09 -10.80 -24.33
N ARG A 10 -43.21 -10.08 -24.18
CA ARG A 10 -43.26 -8.86 -23.35
C ARG A 10 -42.95 -9.19 -21.89
N GLU A 11 -43.48 -10.28 -21.37
CA GLU A 11 -43.25 -10.70 -19.98
C GLU A 11 -41.78 -11.02 -19.71
N LYS A 12 -41.11 -11.78 -20.60
CA LYS A 12 -39.68 -12.13 -20.47
C LYS A 12 -38.75 -10.91 -20.60
N VAL A 13 -39.05 -9.98 -21.51
CA VAL A 13 -38.29 -8.72 -21.67
C VAL A 13 -38.52 -7.80 -20.48
N THR A 14 -39.73 -7.70 -19.96
CA THR A 14 -40.05 -6.93 -18.75
C THR A 14 -39.39 -7.53 -17.50
N VAL A 15 -39.27 -8.85 -17.37
CA VAL A 15 -38.55 -9.48 -16.26
C VAL A 15 -37.05 -9.20 -16.32
N VAL A 16 -36.43 -9.26 -17.50
CA VAL A 16 -34.99 -8.94 -17.67
C VAL A 16 -34.71 -7.46 -17.45
N LEU A 17 -35.56 -6.56 -17.97
CA LEU A 17 -35.45 -5.11 -17.71
C LEU A 17 -35.71 -4.79 -16.24
N LYS A 18 -36.65 -5.47 -15.57
CA LYS A 18 -36.86 -5.34 -14.12
C LYS A 18 -35.65 -5.85 -13.34
N LEU A 19 -35.03 -6.97 -13.73
CA LEU A 19 -33.79 -7.46 -13.10
C LEU A 19 -32.64 -6.48 -13.28
N LEU A 20 -32.50 -5.88 -14.48
CA LEU A 20 -31.48 -4.88 -14.77
C LEU A 20 -31.73 -3.59 -13.98
N CYS A 21 -33.00 -3.13 -13.92
CA CYS A 21 -33.40 -1.99 -13.12
C CYS A 21 -33.16 -2.24 -11.63
N ILE A 22 -33.51 -3.42 -11.10
CA ILE A 22 -33.24 -3.81 -9.70
C ILE A 22 -31.73 -3.82 -9.42
N LEU A 23 -30.91 -4.36 -10.33
CA LEU A 23 -29.45 -4.34 -10.21
C LEU A 23 -28.86 -2.93 -10.26
N THR A 24 -29.44 -2.01 -11.05
CA THR A 24 -29.03 -0.59 -11.09
C THR A 24 -29.60 0.26 -9.97
N THR A 25 -30.78 -0.08 -9.42
CA THR A 25 -31.38 0.65 -8.30
C THR A 25 -30.80 0.21 -6.97
N ILE A 26 -30.28 -1.02 -6.84
CA ILE A 26 -29.43 -1.40 -5.71
C ILE A 26 -28.16 -0.53 -5.71
N SER A 27 -27.63 -0.17 -6.88
CA SER A 27 -26.46 0.73 -7.01
C SER A 27 -26.74 2.19 -6.65
N THR A 28 -27.98 2.68 -6.83
CA THR A 28 -28.37 4.06 -6.48
C THR A 28 -29.08 4.20 -5.14
N SER A 29 -29.47 3.09 -4.49
CA SER A 29 -30.07 3.08 -3.14
C SER A 29 -29.10 2.72 -2.03
N VAL A 30 -27.83 2.45 -2.32
CA VAL A 30 -26.73 2.66 -1.36
C VAL A 30 -26.31 4.14 -1.37
N SER A 31 -27.29 5.04 -1.29
CA SER A 31 -27.09 6.23 -0.48
C SER A 31 -27.03 5.73 0.96
N ILE A 32 -25.88 5.94 1.60
CA ILE A 32 -25.72 5.76 3.05
C ILE A 32 -26.91 6.48 3.70
N GLN A 33 -27.89 5.72 4.16
CA GLN A 33 -28.97 6.24 4.99
C GLN A 33 -28.27 6.68 6.29
N GLN A 34 -27.93 7.96 6.36
CA GLN A 34 -27.79 8.67 7.61
C GLN A 34 -29.17 8.63 8.29
N GLU A 35 -29.44 7.55 9.01
CA GLU A 35 -30.43 7.62 10.06
C GLU A 35 -29.78 8.34 11.24
N GLY A 36 -30.32 9.51 11.54
CA GLY A 36 -30.03 10.24 12.77
C GLY A 36 -30.41 9.38 13.96
N GLY A 37 -29.43 8.63 14.47
CA GLY A 37 -29.47 8.06 15.80
C GLY A 37 -29.37 9.22 16.79
N GLY A 38 -30.38 9.33 17.65
CA GLY A 38 -30.46 10.33 18.71
C GLY A 38 -29.20 10.33 19.56
N ALA A 39 -28.92 11.50 20.14
CA ALA A 39 -27.91 11.69 21.16
C ALA A 39 -28.18 10.73 22.32
N GLU A 40 -27.57 9.54 22.28
CA GLU A 40 -27.35 8.77 23.49
C GLU A 40 -26.19 9.42 24.23
N GLU A 41 -26.56 9.90 25.39
CA GLU A 41 -25.76 10.47 26.47
C GLU A 41 -24.33 9.94 26.47
N LEU A 42 -23.40 10.80 26.06
CA LEU A 42 -21.97 10.65 26.31
C LEU A 42 -21.80 10.46 27.82
N ILE A 43 -21.69 9.19 28.25
CA ILE A 43 -21.14 8.87 29.55
C ILE A 43 -19.74 9.45 29.54
N SER A 44 -19.59 10.58 30.23
CA SER A 44 -18.36 11.27 30.55
C SER A 44 -17.40 10.29 31.20
N SER A 45 -16.65 9.53 30.40
CA SER A 45 -15.41 8.95 30.84
C SER A 45 -14.42 10.11 30.91
N SER A 46 -14.17 10.57 32.13
CA SER A 46 -13.06 11.48 32.42
C SER A 46 -11.82 11.00 31.66
N PRO A 47 -11.10 11.85 30.91
CA PRO A 47 -9.90 11.42 30.20
C PRO A 47 -8.97 10.78 31.22
N LYS A 48 -8.62 9.50 31.00
CA LYS A 48 -7.60 8.82 31.80
C LYS A 48 -6.39 9.74 31.79
N LYS A 49 -5.96 10.16 32.99
CA LYS A 49 -4.77 10.99 33.17
C LYS A 49 -3.58 10.16 32.71
N TRP A 50 -3.16 10.36 31.46
CA TRP A 50 -2.03 9.67 30.86
C TRP A 50 -0.78 10.00 31.67
N GLU A 51 -0.01 8.99 32.05
CA GLU A 51 1.28 9.24 32.70
C GLU A 51 2.21 9.92 31.69
N GLU A 52 2.49 11.21 31.93
CA GLU A 52 3.35 12.02 31.09
C GLU A 52 4.80 11.51 31.21
N ARG A 53 5.27 10.74 30.22
CA ARG A 53 6.67 10.30 30.18
C ARG A 53 7.53 11.35 29.51
N VAL A 54 8.29 12.04 30.34
CA VAL A 54 9.34 12.98 29.92
C VAL A 54 10.69 12.32 30.17
N ILE A 55 11.52 12.26 29.14
CA ILE A 55 12.93 11.87 29.23
C ILE A 55 13.75 13.15 29.13
N GLU A 56 14.36 13.55 30.24
CA GLU A 56 15.31 14.65 30.25
C GLU A 56 16.64 14.18 29.66
N VAL A 57 17.13 14.92 28.67
CA VAL A 57 18.44 14.66 28.08
C VAL A 57 19.49 15.46 28.85
N GLU A 58 20.08 14.85 29.86
CA GLU A 58 21.20 15.44 30.60
C GLU A 58 22.41 15.64 29.68
N GLY A 59 22.91 16.89 29.68
CA GLY A 59 24.13 17.28 28.97
C GLY A 59 24.07 17.23 27.44
N GLY A 60 22.90 17.09 26.80
CA GLY A 60 22.82 17.27 25.35
C GLY A 60 23.35 18.67 24.96
N PRO A 61 24.14 18.83 23.88
CA PRO A 61 24.38 20.15 23.30
C PRO A 61 23.03 20.83 23.07
N GLU A 62 22.92 22.11 23.45
CA GLU A 62 21.65 22.84 23.47
C GLU A 62 20.87 22.58 22.16
N SER A 63 19.62 22.10 22.31
CA SER A 63 18.61 21.86 21.26
C SER A 63 18.79 20.68 20.27
N ILE A 64 19.71 19.72 20.48
CA ILE A 64 19.85 18.56 19.56
C ILE A 64 19.59 17.20 20.21
N ILE A 65 18.78 16.38 19.52
CA ILE A 65 18.56 14.97 19.85
C ILE A 65 18.68 14.11 18.59
N TRP A 66 18.98 12.83 18.76
CA TRP A 66 18.85 11.84 17.70
C TRP A 66 18.25 10.54 18.22
N ILE A 67 17.53 9.86 17.33
CA ILE A 67 16.84 8.61 17.58
C ILE A 67 17.22 7.61 16.49
N VAL A 68 17.01 6.34 16.77
CA VAL A 68 17.15 5.26 15.80
C VAL A 68 15.78 4.68 15.48
N GLN A 69 15.48 4.45 14.19
CA GLN A 69 14.32 3.69 13.73
C GLN A 69 14.79 2.38 13.08
N LEU A 70 14.11 1.29 13.41
CA LEU A 70 14.20 -0.03 12.80
C LEU A 70 12.78 -0.47 12.40
N SER A 71 12.64 -1.26 11.34
CA SER A 71 11.34 -1.73 10.86
C SER A 71 11.44 -3.08 10.18
N ASP A 72 10.33 -3.81 10.14
CA ASP A 72 10.14 -5.02 9.33
C ASP A 72 11.27 -6.03 9.62
N LEU A 73 11.38 -6.41 10.89
CA LEU A 73 12.39 -7.33 11.41
C LEU A 73 12.18 -8.75 10.86
N HIS A 74 10.91 -9.20 10.91
CA HIS A 74 10.47 -10.53 10.52
C HIS A 74 11.37 -11.64 11.07
N PHE A 75 11.63 -11.65 12.37
CA PHE A 75 12.33 -12.77 12.97
C PHE A 75 11.54 -14.05 12.74
N SER A 76 12.26 -15.11 12.36
CA SER A 76 11.62 -16.33 11.91
C SER A 76 12.44 -17.57 12.20
N VAL A 77 11.75 -18.61 12.64
CA VAL A 77 12.29 -19.96 12.77
C VAL A 77 12.79 -20.54 11.44
N HIS A 78 12.30 -20.01 10.32
CA HIS A 78 12.71 -20.44 8.98
C HIS A 78 13.84 -19.59 8.40
N HIS A 79 14.11 -18.43 9.00
CA HIS A 79 15.13 -17.47 8.59
C HIS A 79 15.90 -16.91 9.79
N PRO A 80 16.62 -17.77 10.54
CA PRO A 80 17.28 -17.39 11.78
C PRO A 80 18.39 -16.36 11.56
N GLU A 81 18.91 -16.22 10.33
CA GLU A 81 19.92 -15.21 10.00
C GLU A 81 19.45 -13.79 10.29
N ARG A 82 18.14 -13.52 10.22
CA ARG A 82 17.58 -12.18 10.48
C ARG A 82 17.80 -11.75 11.93
N ALA A 83 17.52 -12.65 12.87
CA ALA A 83 17.70 -12.45 14.30
C ALA A 83 19.19 -12.47 14.69
N LEU A 84 19.97 -13.40 14.14
CA LEU A 84 21.41 -13.51 14.38
C LEU A 84 22.16 -12.26 13.93
N ASP A 85 21.87 -11.75 12.73
CA ASP A 85 22.44 -10.51 12.23
C ASP A 85 22.03 -9.32 13.10
N PHE A 86 20.76 -9.25 13.52
CA PHE A 86 20.25 -8.16 14.36
C PHE A 86 21.00 -8.08 15.68
N LYS A 87 21.11 -9.23 16.36
CA LYS A 87 21.87 -9.39 17.60
C LYS A 87 23.33 -8.98 17.45
N LYS A 88 23.97 -9.34 16.33
CA LYS A 88 25.38 -9.07 16.07
C LYS A 88 25.66 -7.61 15.72
N ILE A 89 24.78 -6.97 14.96
CA ILE A 89 25.02 -5.66 14.34
C ILE A 89 24.41 -4.52 15.17
N VAL A 90 23.15 -4.66 15.59
CA VAL A 90 22.37 -3.55 16.16
C VAL A 90 22.88 -3.16 17.54
N GLY A 91 23.20 -4.12 18.42
CA GLY A 91 23.76 -3.82 19.74
C GLY A 91 25.03 -2.93 19.69
N PRO A 92 26.09 -3.35 18.98
CA PRO A 92 27.28 -2.52 18.79
C PRO A 92 27.03 -1.19 18.06
N ALA A 93 26.15 -1.17 17.05
CA ALA A 93 25.80 0.08 16.34
C ALA A 93 25.12 1.07 17.28
N LEU A 94 24.16 0.62 18.08
CA LEU A 94 23.48 1.44 19.09
C LEU A 94 24.44 1.92 20.18
N LYS A 95 25.44 1.12 20.58
CA LYS A 95 26.51 1.56 21.49
C LYS A 95 27.30 2.74 20.94
N MET A 96 27.63 2.69 19.64
CA MET A 96 28.36 3.76 18.96
C MET A 96 27.50 5.01 18.75
N ILE A 97 26.20 4.86 18.45
CA ILE A 97 25.28 5.97 18.17
C ILE A 97 24.79 6.64 19.46
N ASN A 98 24.56 5.87 20.52
CA ASN A 98 24.02 6.33 21.80
C ASN A 98 22.75 7.23 21.68
N PRO A 99 21.68 6.73 21.02
CA PRO A 99 20.48 7.51 20.72
C PRO A 99 19.63 7.83 21.96
N SER A 100 18.81 8.88 21.87
CA SER A 100 17.84 9.24 22.93
C SER A 100 16.63 8.31 22.97
N LEU A 101 16.25 7.73 21.82
CA LEU A 101 15.16 6.76 21.68
C LEU A 101 15.50 5.74 20.59
N VAL A 102 14.94 4.55 20.71
CA VAL A 102 14.95 3.52 19.66
C VAL A 102 13.51 3.14 19.33
N LEU A 103 13.10 3.34 18.08
CA LEU A 103 11.76 3.05 17.58
C LEU A 103 11.81 1.78 16.72
N ILE A 104 10.88 0.85 16.93
CA ILE A 104 10.75 -0.37 16.13
C ILE A 104 9.32 -0.40 15.54
N THR A 105 9.20 -0.03 14.26
CA THR A 105 7.93 0.28 13.60
C THR A 105 7.20 -0.93 13.02
N GLY A 106 7.16 -2.04 13.76
CA GLY A 106 6.32 -3.20 13.44
C GLY A 106 6.95 -4.29 12.59
N ASP A 107 6.16 -5.34 12.39
CA ASP A 107 6.54 -6.62 11.79
C ASP A 107 7.77 -7.21 12.49
N LEU A 108 7.62 -7.38 13.82
CA LEU A 108 8.65 -7.89 14.72
C LEU A 108 8.94 -9.37 14.43
N THR A 109 7.89 -10.15 14.18
CA THR A 109 7.94 -11.57 13.85
C THR A 109 7.44 -11.85 12.43
N ASP A 110 7.78 -13.01 11.85
CA ASP A 110 7.38 -13.33 10.46
C ASP A 110 5.99 -13.99 10.41
N GLY A 111 5.59 -14.77 11.40
CA GLY A 111 4.24 -15.36 11.48
C GLY A 111 3.86 -16.17 10.23
N LYS A 112 4.85 -16.69 9.50
CA LYS A 112 4.69 -17.37 8.21
C LYS A 112 5.26 -18.78 8.29
N SER A 113 4.46 -19.74 7.84
CA SER A 113 4.90 -21.11 7.60
C SER A 113 5.97 -21.20 6.51
N LYS A 114 6.76 -22.28 6.51
CA LYS A 114 7.85 -22.51 5.54
C LYS A 114 7.42 -22.45 4.07
N ASP A 115 6.21 -22.88 3.75
CA ASP A 115 5.67 -22.82 2.37
C ASP A 115 5.01 -21.47 2.04
N LEU A 116 4.98 -20.54 3.01
CA LEU A 116 4.38 -19.21 2.94
C LEU A 116 2.86 -19.20 2.74
N LEU A 117 2.18 -20.35 2.92
CA LEU A 117 0.76 -20.49 2.64
C LEU A 117 -0.12 -20.30 3.88
N THR A 118 0.41 -20.54 5.07
CA THR A 118 -0.27 -20.28 6.35
C THR A 118 0.41 -19.11 7.06
N MET A 119 -0.40 -18.13 7.48
CA MET A 119 0.03 -16.93 8.19
C MET A 119 -0.73 -16.80 9.52
N LYS A 120 -0.04 -17.02 10.63
CA LYS A 120 -0.58 -17.02 12.01
C LYS A 120 0.55 -16.79 13.02
N GLN A 121 0.20 -16.46 14.26
CA GLN A 121 1.20 -16.28 15.33
C GLN A 121 2.05 -17.54 15.55
N ASN A 122 3.35 -17.33 15.83
CA ASN A 122 4.31 -18.37 16.19
C ASN A 122 5.08 -17.96 17.45
N GLU A 123 4.78 -18.59 18.58
CA GLU A 123 5.34 -18.21 19.88
C GLU A 123 6.87 -18.32 19.93
N VAL A 124 7.48 -19.25 19.18
CA VAL A 124 8.94 -19.42 19.15
C VAL A 124 9.63 -18.19 18.57
N GLU A 125 9.03 -17.55 17.56
CA GLU A 125 9.56 -16.31 16.96
C GLU A 125 9.48 -15.13 17.95
N TRP A 126 8.43 -15.09 18.78
CA TRP A 126 8.28 -14.09 19.83
C TRP A 126 9.26 -14.26 20.99
N ILE A 127 9.50 -15.51 21.40
CA ILE A 127 10.54 -15.84 22.38
C ILE A 127 11.93 -15.45 21.83
N GLU A 128 12.20 -15.72 20.55
CA GLU A 128 13.42 -15.27 19.88
C GLU A 128 13.53 -13.74 19.90
N TYR A 129 12.47 -13.02 19.54
CA TYR A 129 12.43 -11.56 19.58
C TYR A 129 12.79 -11.01 20.97
N GLN A 130 12.13 -11.51 22.02
CA GLN A 130 12.39 -11.09 23.40
C GLN A 130 13.88 -11.29 23.76
N ASN A 131 14.43 -12.48 23.51
CA ASN A 131 15.83 -12.81 23.82
C ASN A 131 16.82 -11.96 23.02
N VAL A 132 16.54 -11.68 21.75
CA VAL A 132 17.37 -10.83 20.90
C VAL A 132 17.37 -9.40 21.42
N MET A 133 16.20 -8.86 21.78
CA MET A 133 16.11 -7.49 22.30
C MET A 133 16.77 -7.33 23.66
N GLU A 134 16.74 -8.34 24.54
CA GLU A 134 17.51 -8.34 25.78
C GLU A 134 19.02 -8.29 25.52
N ASP A 135 19.53 -9.06 24.56
CA ASP A 135 20.93 -9.03 24.19
C ASP A 135 21.34 -7.70 23.54
N VAL A 136 20.49 -7.12 22.70
CA VAL A 136 20.71 -5.81 22.08
C VAL A 136 20.78 -4.71 23.13
N ALA A 137 19.85 -4.68 24.08
CA ALA A 137 19.89 -3.74 25.20
C ALA A 137 21.19 -3.90 26.01
N ARG A 138 21.56 -5.14 26.35
CA ARG A 138 22.81 -5.44 27.08
C ARG A 138 24.07 -5.01 26.32
N ARG A 139 24.18 -5.32 25.02
CA ARG A 139 25.36 -5.00 24.21
C ARG A 139 25.48 -3.52 23.86
N SER A 140 24.34 -2.85 23.71
CA SER A 140 24.31 -1.39 23.49
C SER A 140 24.62 -0.60 24.76
N GLY A 141 24.29 -1.15 25.94
CA GLY A 141 24.40 -0.45 27.22
C GLY A 141 23.28 0.58 27.43
N LEU A 142 22.25 0.57 26.57
CA LEU A 142 21.12 1.47 26.65
C LEU A 142 20.05 0.93 27.60
N ASP A 143 19.37 1.82 28.32
CA ASP A 143 18.19 1.43 29.11
C ASP A 143 17.07 0.94 28.17
N LYS A 144 16.58 -0.27 28.42
CA LYS A 144 15.48 -0.87 27.64
C LYS A 144 14.21 -0.02 27.63
N ARG A 145 14.03 0.89 28.60
CA ARG A 145 12.87 1.82 28.67
C ARG A 145 12.79 2.79 27.48
N ILE A 146 13.92 3.11 26.83
CA ILE A 146 13.95 4.04 25.68
C ILE A 146 13.60 3.37 24.34
N PHE A 147 13.42 2.04 24.35
CA PHE A 147 12.99 1.29 23.18
C PHE A 147 11.47 1.26 23.11
N TYR A 148 10.89 1.61 21.98
CA TYR A 148 9.44 1.60 21.72
C TYR A 148 9.16 0.76 20.48
N ASP A 149 8.53 -0.39 20.67
CA ASP A 149 8.06 -1.26 19.59
C ASP A 149 6.53 -1.17 19.43
N LEU A 150 6.04 -1.44 18.23
CA LEU A 150 4.61 -1.49 17.93
C LEU A 150 4.30 -2.70 17.04
N ARG A 151 3.02 -3.05 16.91
CA ARG A 151 2.60 -4.14 16.03
C ARG A 151 2.67 -3.73 14.57
N GLY A 152 3.14 -4.62 13.72
CA GLY A 152 2.77 -4.63 12.30
C GLY A 152 1.66 -5.64 12.00
N ASN A 153 1.30 -5.78 10.73
CA ASN A 153 0.24 -6.73 10.37
C ASN A 153 0.64 -8.18 10.64
N HIS A 154 1.92 -8.52 10.56
CA HIS A 154 2.41 -9.85 10.87
C HIS A 154 2.28 -10.20 12.36
N ASP A 155 2.45 -9.20 13.22
CA ASP A 155 2.35 -9.35 14.67
C ASP A 155 0.89 -9.53 15.15
N ASN A 156 -0.07 -9.39 14.23
CA ASN A 156 -1.49 -9.49 14.49
C ASN A 156 -2.20 -10.58 13.65
N PHE A 157 -1.46 -11.49 12.98
CA PHE A 157 -2.08 -12.56 12.20
C PHE A 157 -2.87 -13.55 13.08
N GLY A 158 -4.19 -13.59 12.87
CA GLY A 158 -5.09 -14.54 13.52
C GLY A 158 -5.23 -14.33 15.03
N VAL A 159 -5.01 -13.11 15.52
CA VAL A 159 -5.17 -12.73 16.94
C VAL A 159 -6.61 -12.25 17.16
N PRO A 160 -7.48 -13.02 17.84
CA PRO A 160 -8.89 -12.70 17.94
C PRO A 160 -9.19 -11.53 18.90
N GLU A 161 -8.38 -11.34 19.94
CA GLU A 161 -8.58 -10.32 20.96
C GLU A 161 -7.24 -9.84 21.52
N ILE A 162 -7.06 -8.52 21.61
CA ILE A 162 -5.90 -7.89 22.26
C ILE A 162 -5.90 -8.23 23.75
N GLY A 163 -4.76 -8.66 24.26
CA GLY A 163 -4.57 -9.16 25.62
C GLY A 163 -4.99 -10.63 25.81
N GLY A 164 -5.53 -11.28 24.78
CA GLY A 164 -5.89 -12.70 24.79
C GLY A 164 -4.68 -13.64 24.75
N SER A 165 -4.95 -14.95 24.77
CA SER A 165 -3.89 -15.99 24.80
C SER A 165 -2.96 -15.95 23.58
N SER A 166 -3.49 -15.61 22.41
CA SER A 166 -2.72 -15.53 21.15
C SER A 166 -2.07 -14.15 20.93
N ASP A 167 -2.29 -13.16 21.80
CA ASP A 167 -1.68 -11.83 21.69
C ASP A 167 -0.26 -11.83 22.27
N PHE A 168 0.65 -12.36 21.47
CA PHE A 168 2.06 -12.49 21.84
C PHE A 168 2.80 -11.15 21.86
N PHE A 169 2.33 -10.13 21.14
CA PHE A 169 2.87 -8.78 21.30
C PHE A 169 2.73 -8.30 22.75
N SER A 170 1.53 -8.36 23.33
CA SER A 170 1.31 -7.93 24.72
C SER A 170 2.12 -8.73 25.75
N LYS A 171 2.53 -9.95 25.42
CA LYS A 171 3.29 -10.87 26.29
C LYS A 171 4.80 -10.69 26.16
N TYR A 172 5.33 -10.56 24.94
CA TYR A 172 6.77 -10.67 24.64
C TYR A 172 7.41 -9.36 24.19
N SER A 173 6.64 -8.41 23.65
CA SER A 173 7.19 -7.15 23.14
C SER A 173 7.77 -6.28 24.25
N ILE A 174 8.66 -5.35 23.91
CA ILE A 174 9.24 -4.41 24.86
C ILE A 174 8.12 -3.55 25.47
N ASN A 175 7.22 -3.02 24.65
CA ASN A 175 6.07 -2.27 25.12
C ASN A 175 5.18 -3.12 26.02
N GLY A 176 4.90 -4.37 25.65
CA GLY A 176 4.14 -5.31 26.48
C GLY A 176 4.75 -5.51 27.88
N GLN A 177 6.07 -5.71 27.94
CA GLN A 177 6.82 -5.89 29.19
C GLN A 177 6.82 -4.64 30.09
N PHE A 178 6.77 -3.44 29.52
CA PHE A 178 6.69 -2.18 30.26
C PHE A 178 5.26 -1.68 30.50
N GLY A 179 4.24 -2.51 30.25
CA GLY A 179 2.83 -2.15 30.43
C GLY A 179 2.29 -1.13 29.42
N ARG A 180 3.05 -0.84 28.35
CA ARG A 180 2.69 0.05 27.23
C ARG A 180 1.79 -0.67 26.22
N LYS A 181 0.69 -1.23 26.72
CA LYS A 181 -0.23 -2.12 25.96
C LYS A 181 -1.33 -1.38 25.19
N GLY A 182 -1.45 -0.07 25.39
CA GLY A 182 -2.40 0.75 24.65
C GLY A 182 -2.02 0.89 23.18
N ASN A 183 -2.98 1.26 22.35
CA ASN A 183 -2.75 1.49 20.93
C ASN A 183 -1.94 2.77 20.66
N ILE A 184 -1.76 3.61 21.67
CA ILE A 184 -0.92 4.81 21.58
C ILE A 184 0.09 4.80 22.71
N ASN A 185 1.35 5.07 22.35
CA ASN A 185 2.43 5.24 23.29
C ASN A 185 3.20 6.50 22.91
N SER A 186 3.05 7.54 23.73
CA SER A 186 3.78 8.80 23.56
C SER A 186 4.99 8.89 24.49
N VAL A 187 5.99 9.64 24.05
CA VAL A 187 7.16 10.00 24.86
C VAL A 187 7.64 11.37 24.45
N THR A 188 7.92 12.21 25.44
CA THR A 188 8.53 13.52 25.21
C THR A 188 10.00 13.46 25.60
N VAL A 189 10.89 13.79 24.66
CA VAL A 189 12.30 14.00 24.95
C VAL A 189 12.51 15.49 25.11
N GLU A 190 13.00 15.92 26.26
CA GLU A 190 13.17 17.33 26.59
C GLU A 190 14.65 17.72 26.64
N THR A 191 14.99 18.79 25.93
CA THR A 191 16.29 19.48 26.04
C THR A 191 16.13 20.73 26.91
N GLY A 192 17.24 21.42 27.20
CA GLY A 192 17.21 22.66 28.00
C GLY A 192 16.23 23.72 27.47
N ASP A 193 15.97 23.74 26.16
CA ASP A 193 15.23 24.79 25.47
C ASP A 193 14.09 24.30 24.55
N ARG A 194 13.94 22.98 24.30
CA ARG A 194 12.93 22.42 23.39
C ARG A 194 12.30 21.14 23.93
N LYS A 195 11.08 20.85 23.43
CA LYS A 195 10.41 19.56 23.61
C LYS A 195 10.33 18.82 22.28
N HIS A 196 10.48 17.51 22.33
CA HIS A 196 10.35 16.64 21.17
C HIS A 196 9.34 15.54 21.50
N LEU A 197 8.12 15.70 21.00
CA LEU A 197 7.03 14.77 21.24
C LEU A 197 7.02 13.69 20.17
N PHE A 198 7.13 12.44 20.58
CA PHE A 198 6.99 11.27 19.75
C PHE A 198 5.69 10.56 20.10
N VAL A 199 4.82 10.33 19.10
CA VAL A 199 3.55 9.62 19.28
C VAL A 199 3.55 8.35 18.44
N GLY A 200 3.67 7.20 19.10
CA GLY A 200 3.58 5.88 18.47
C GLY A 200 2.14 5.40 18.40
N LEU A 201 1.72 4.86 17.26
CA LEU A 201 0.37 4.35 17.04
C LEU A 201 0.37 2.91 16.50
N ASP A 202 -0.44 2.07 17.14
CA ASP A 202 -0.86 0.76 16.66
C ASP A 202 -2.22 0.92 15.98
N SER A 203 -2.20 0.94 14.64
CA SER A 203 -3.41 0.95 13.82
C SER A 203 -3.71 -0.43 13.23
N THR A 204 -3.19 -1.51 13.81
CA THR A 204 -3.61 -2.86 13.38
C THR A 204 -5.09 -3.09 13.71
N MET A 205 -5.72 -4.05 13.01
CA MET A 205 -7.10 -4.44 13.32
C MET A 205 -7.25 -4.86 14.79
N SER A 206 -8.30 -4.40 15.47
CA SER A 206 -8.61 -4.86 16.84
C SER A 206 -8.81 -6.38 16.92
N THR A 207 -9.34 -6.96 15.85
CA THR A 207 -9.53 -8.40 15.66
C THR A 207 -8.70 -8.86 14.46
N GLY A 208 -7.47 -9.30 14.70
CA GLY A 208 -6.52 -9.69 13.67
C GLY A 208 -6.91 -10.98 12.95
N VAL A 209 -7.06 -10.91 11.63
CA VAL A 209 -7.36 -12.09 10.79
C VAL A 209 -6.08 -12.75 10.27
N ARG A 210 -6.14 -14.03 9.93
CA ARG A 210 -5.06 -14.71 9.21
C ARG A 210 -4.82 -14.05 7.84
N GLY A 211 -3.57 -14.03 7.40
CA GLY A 211 -3.22 -13.62 6.05
C GLY A 211 -3.83 -14.57 4.98
N PRO A 212 -4.05 -14.11 3.74
CA PRO A 212 -3.55 -12.86 3.14
C PRO A 212 -4.42 -11.61 3.36
N THR A 213 -5.48 -11.67 4.19
CA THR A 213 -6.46 -10.57 4.33
C THR A 213 -6.21 -9.69 5.57
N ASN A 214 -4.95 -9.48 5.95
CA ASN A 214 -4.53 -8.60 7.05
C ASN A 214 -3.29 -7.81 6.59
N LEU A 215 -3.53 -6.71 5.88
CA LEU A 215 -2.56 -5.93 5.10
C LEU A 215 -2.65 -4.43 5.40
N PHE A 216 -3.85 -3.90 5.71
CA PHE A 216 -4.07 -2.47 5.93
C PHE A 216 -4.03 -2.12 7.42
N GLY A 217 -3.71 -0.86 7.72
CA GLY A 217 -4.04 -0.25 9.00
C GLY A 217 -5.54 0.11 9.06
N HIS A 218 -6.16 -0.07 10.21
CA HIS A 218 -7.58 0.15 10.50
C HIS A 218 -7.74 1.15 11.65
N PRO A 219 -7.45 2.44 11.45
CA PRO A 219 -7.63 3.44 12.50
C PRO A 219 -9.11 3.58 12.87
N THR A 220 -9.41 3.46 14.17
CA THR A 220 -10.75 3.72 14.71
C THR A 220 -10.93 5.19 15.03
N ASP A 221 -12.18 5.66 15.14
CA ASP A 221 -12.47 7.03 15.57
C ASP A 221 -11.90 7.32 16.96
N GLN A 222 -11.92 6.33 17.86
CA GLN A 222 -11.28 6.41 19.16
C GLN A 222 -9.76 6.60 19.03
N LEU A 223 -9.09 5.79 18.20
CA LEU A 223 -7.64 5.92 17.99
C LEU A 223 -7.30 7.32 17.46
N LEU A 224 -8.06 7.83 16.48
CA LEU A 224 -7.84 9.16 15.92
C LEU A 224 -8.03 10.27 16.96
N ALA A 225 -9.06 10.16 17.82
CA ALA A 225 -9.32 11.12 18.89
C ALA A 225 -8.21 11.09 19.96
N GLU A 226 -7.71 9.91 20.30
CA GLU A 226 -6.60 9.77 21.25
C GLU A 226 -5.29 10.32 20.66
N ILE A 227 -4.98 10.08 19.37
CA ILE A 227 -3.83 10.68 18.68
C ILE A 227 -3.94 12.21 18.70
N ASP A 228 -5.12 12.74 18.38
CA ASP A 228 -5.39 14.18 18.39
C ASP A 228 -5.14 14.79 19.78
N SER A 229 -5.60 14.11 20.83
CA SER A 229 -5.38 14.52 22.22
C SER A 229 -3.90 14.50 22.60
N GLN A 230 -3.16 13.44 22.25
CA GLN A 230 -1.73 13.32 22.55
C GLN A 230 -0.90 14.37 21.83
N LEU A 231 -1.18 14.62 20.55
CA LEU A 231 -0.48 15.66 19.78
C LEU A 231 -0.79 17.06 20.30
N SER A 232 -1.93 17.27 20.95
CA SER A 232 -2.31 18.56 21.55
C SER A 232 -1.66 18.83 22.91
N GLN A 233 -0.98 17.84 23.52
CA GLN A 233 -0.57 17.87 24.92
C GLN A 233 0.22 19.14 25.31
N TRP A 234 1.10 19.61 24.42
CA TRP A 234 1.99 20.72 24.69
C TRP A 234 1.55 22.05 24.08
N ASP A 235 0.39 22.11 23.42
CA ASP A 235 -0.04 23.30 22.67
C ASP A 235 -0.45 24.47 23.58
N SER A 236 -0.91 24.17 24.80
CA SER A 236 -1.34 25.17 25.78
C SER A 236 -0.21 25.74 26.64
N GLN A 237 0.96 25.08 26.67
CA GLN A 237 2.07 25.50 27.51
C GLN A 237 2.90 26.59 26.84
N LYS A 238 2.84 27.82 27.38
CA LYS A 238 3.78 28.89 27.01
C LYS A 238 5.17 28.56 27.59
N GLY A 239 6.12 28.24 26.72
CA GLY A 239 7.49 27.92 27.13
C GLY A 239 8.35 27.44 25.97
N LYS A 240 8.68 26.15 25.97
CA LYS A 240 9.59 25.52 24.99
C LYS A 240 8.86 25.16 23.70
N PRO A 241 9.38 25.51 22.50
CA PRO A 241 8.81 25.06 21.24
C PRO A 241 8.85 23.52 21.16
N THR A 242 7.78 22.93 20.62
CA THR A 242 7.63 21.48 20.52
C THR A 242 7.75 21.02 19.07
N THR A 243 8.68 20.11 18.81
CA THR A 243 8.74 19.35 17.54
C THR A 243 7.92 18.07 17.72
N LYS A 244 6.89 17.86 16.90
CA LYS A 244 6.00 16.69 16.96
C LYS A 244 6.34 15.70 15.86
N ILE A 245 6.53 14.43 16.20
CA ILE A 245 6.80 13.33 15.27
C ILE A 245 5.85 12.18 15.60
N SER A 246 5.22 11.60 14.59
CA SER A 246 4.40 10.39 14.78
C SER A 246 5.10 9.19 14.16
N PHE A 247 4.83 7.99 14.67
CA PHE A 247 5.36 6.75 14.09
C PHE A 247 4.36 5.62 14.20
N GLY A 248 4.36 4.74 13.20
CA GLY A 248 3.41 3.64 13.06
C GLY A 248 3.96 2.60 12.10
N HIS A 249 3.22 1.52 11.84
CA HIS A 249 3.66 0.51 10.88
C HIS A 249 3.27 0.86 9.44
N PHE A 250 1.99 1.15 9.22
CA PHE A 250 1.41 1.28 7.88
C PHE A 250 1.66 2.67 7.27
N PRO A 251 2.11 2.75 6.01
CA PRO A 251 2.00 3.95 5.19
C PRO A 251 0.53 4.34 5.01
N LEU A 252 0.28 5.63 4.79
CA LEU A 252 -1.07 6.17 4.67
C LEU A 252 -1.81 5.65 3.44
N SER A 253 -1.10 5.28 2.37
CA SER A 253 -1.63 4.57 1.21
C SER A 253 -2.20 3.18 1.51
N PHE A 254 -1.76 2.57 2.62
CA PHE A 254 -2.23 1.29 3.16
C PHE A 254 -2.91 1.47 4.52
N SER A 255 -3.59 2.60 4.74
CA SER A 255 -4.47 2.84 5.88
C SER A 255 -5.91 3.01 5.40
N ALA A 256 -6.84 2.30 6.05
CA ALA A 256 -8.27 2.50 5.86
C ALA A 256 -8.74 3.81 6.51
N LEU A 257 -9.96 4.22 6.14
CA LEU A 257 -10.69 5.29 6.82
C LEU A 257 -11.39 4.73 8.06
N SER A 258 -11.51 5.56 9.08
CA SER A 258 -12.35 5.28 10.26
C SER A 258 -13.85 5.25 9.90
N GLN A 259 -14.68 4.86 10.87
CA GLN A 259 -16.13 4.80 10.69
C GLN A 259 -16.72 6.19 10.36
N SER A 260 -16.18 7.26 10.96
CA SER A 260 -16.53 8.66 10.63
C SER A 260 -15.89 9.21 9.35
N GLN A 261 -15.28 8.36 8.51
CA GLN A 261 -14.59 8.74 7.26
C GLN A 261 -13.38 9.67 7.46
N LYS A 262 -12.78 9.66 8.66
CA LYS A 262 -11.53 10.38 8.95
C LYS A 262 -10.32 9.49 8.78
N SER A 263 -9.20 10.08 8.39
CA SER A 263 -7.92 9.41 8.19
C SER A 263 -6.86 9.89 9.19
N LEU A 264 -5.77 9.12 9.31
CA LEU A 264 -4.56 9.56 10.04
C LEU A 264 -3.96 10.85 9.44
N LYS A 265 -4.02 11.00 8.10
CA LYS A 265 -3.56 12.20 7.38
C LYS A 265 -4.22 13.46 7.93
N ASP A 266 -5.53 13.42 8.21
CA ASP A 266 -6.28 14.58 8.67
C ASP A 266 -5.79 15.06 10.05
N VAL A 267 -5.53 14.12 10.96
CA VAL A 267 -5.01 14.42 12.30
C VAL A 267 -3.57 14.93 12.22
N PHE A 268 -2.73 14.31 11.40
CA PHE A 268 -1.33 14.73 11.23
C PHE A 268 -1.19 16.12 10.61
N LEU A 269 -2.02 16.45 9.61
CA LEU A 269 -2.09 17.80 9.03
C LEU A 269 -2.62 18.83 10.04
N LYS A 270 -3.64 18.48 10.84
CA LYS A 270 -4.17 19.37 11.88
C LYS A 270 -3.08 19.81 12.87
N HIS A 271 -2.16 18.90 13.19
CA HIS A 271 -1.08 19.13 14.17
C HIS A 271 0.24 19.61 13.57
N SER A 272 0.34 19.73 12.24
CA SER A 272 1.57 20.08 11.51
C SER A 272 2.79 19.32 12.04
N ILE A 273 2.68 17.99 12.15
CA ILE A 273 3.80 17.16 12.60
C ILE A 273 4.98 17.29 11.63
N SER A 274 6.21 17.13 12.10
CA SER A 274 7.36 17.24 11.20
C SER A 274 7.48 16.04 10.27
N ALA A 275 7.28 14.85 10.81
CA ALA A 275 7.32 13.62 10.04
C ALA A 275 6.44 12.51 10.66
N TYR A 276 5.93 11.64 9.79
CA TYR A 276 5.38 10.32 10.12
C TYR A 276 6.37 9.24 9.67
N LEU A 277 6.89 8.47 10.64
CA LEU A 277 7.85 7.39 10.40
C LEU A 277 7.11 6.04 10.30
N CYS A 278 7.28 5.32 9.20
CA CYS A 278 6.59 4.04 8.96
C CYS A 278 7.48 2.97 8.29
N GLY A 279 6.92 1.78 8.08
CA GLY A 279 7.54 0.62 7.44
C GLY A 279 6.60 -0.08 6.45
N HIS A 280 6.47 -1.41 6.53
CA HIS A 280 5.48 -2.25 5.84
C HIS A 280 5.71 -2.53 4.35
N LEU A 281 6.25 -1.57 3.57
CA LEU A 281 6.43 -1.78 2.12
C LEU A 281 7.73 -2.54 1.83
N HIS A 282 8.76 -2.36 2.65
CA HIS A 282 10.11 -2.88 2.45
C HIS A 282 10.79 -2.24 1.23
N THR A 283 12.11 -2.43 1.15
CA THR A 283 12.95 -1.95 0.04
C THR A 283 12.61 -2.54 -1.34
N ARG A 284 11.70 -3.53 -1.43
CA ARG A 284 11.32 -4.17 -2.70
C ARG A 284 10.59 -3.21 -3.65
N PHE A 285 9.86 -2.22 -3.13
CA PHE A 285 9.06 -1.32 -3.95
C PHE A 285 9.82 -0.06 -4.40
N GLY A 286 10.97 0.21 -3.82
CA GLY A 286 11.81 1.34 -4.21
C GLY A 286 12.73 1.78 -3.08
N LYS A 287 13.54 2.80 -3.36
CA LYS A 287 14.35 3.49 -2.33
C LYS A 287 13.72 4.83 -1.96
N ASN A 288 12.83 5.38 -2.80
CA ASN A 288 12.21 6.68 -2.61
C ASN A 288 10.75 6.55 -2.13
N LEU A 289 10.54 5.75 -1.07
CA LEU A 289 9.24 5.57 -0.42
C LEU A 289 8.99 6.72 0.59
N LYS A 290 8.88 7.93 0.04
CA LYS A 290 8.60 9.15 0.79
C LYS A 290 7.46 9.89 0.14
N ARG A 291 6.62 10.55 0.93
CA ARG A 291 5.50 11.37 0.43
C ARG A 291 5.36 12.63 1.26
N HIS A 292 5.27 13.77 0.58
CA HIS A 292 4.94 15.04 1.23
C HIS A 292 3.43 15.25 1.19
N HIS A 293 2.86 15.66 2.32
CA HIS A 293 1.45 15.95 2.48
C HIS A 293 1.29 17.43 2.80
N LEU A 294 0.37 18.10 2.11
CA LEU A 294 0.05 19.51 2.29
C LEU A 294 -1.47 19.67 2.35
N SER A 295 -1.96 20.46 3.30
CA SER A 295 -3.37 20.86 3.37
C SER A 295 -3.66 21.88 2.28
N ASN A 296 -4.65 21.63 1.43
CA ASN A 296 -5.02 22.53 0.35
C ASN A 296 -6.47 22.98 0.58
N GLU A 297 -6.66 24.21 1.09
CA GLU A 297 -7.98 24.78 1.42
C GLU A 297 -8.88 24.97 0.16
N ASN A 298 -8.29 25.02 -1.03
CA ASN A 298 -8.99 25.26 -2.30
C ASN A 298 -9.23 24.00 -3.15
N PHE A 299 -8.96 22.80 -2.64
CA PHE A 299 -9.26 21.56 -3.36
C PHE A 299 -10.56 20.97 -2.84
N LEU A 300 -11.64 21.10 -3.63
CA LEU A 300 -12.94 20.51 -3.34
C LEU A 300 -12.79 19.03 -2.93
N SER A 301 -13.50 18.68 -1.86
CA SER A 301 -13.45 17.47 -1.04
C SER A 301 -13.84 16.14 -1.72
N SER A 302 -13.38 15.88 -2.95
CA SER A 302 -13.50 14.55 -3.56
C SER A 302 -12.19 13.79 -3.37
N LEU A 303 -12.24 12.64 -2.67
CA LEU A 303 -11.13 11.75 -2.37
C LEU A 303 -9.98 11.85 -3.41
N GLU A 304 -8.84 12.40 -3.02
CA GLU A 304 -7.63 12.32 -3.85
C GLU A 304 -7.16 10.86 -3.86
N PHE A 305 -7.76 10.07 -4.76
CA PHE A 305 -7.47 8.65 -4.94
C PHE A 305 -6.00 8.39 -5.26
N PHE A 306 -5.30 9.38 -5.83
CA PHE A 306 -3.89 9.26 -6.17
C PHE A 306 -3.16 10.61 -6.10
N GLN A 307 -1.88 10.56 -5.76
CA GLN A 307 -0.91 11.64 -5.94
C GLN A 307 0.14 11.17 -6.95
N LEU A 308 0.41 11.94 -8.00
CA LEU A 308 1.26 11.48 -9.12
C LEU A 308 2.76 11.59 -8.82
N ASN A 309 3.17 12.48 -7.91
CA ASN A 309 4.56 12.71 -7.55
C ASN A 309 4.72 12.85 -6.04
N MET A 310 5.96 12.81 -5.56
CA MET A 310 6.28 12.89 -4.13
C MET A 310 5.79 14.18 -3.46
N HIS A 311 5.86 15.29 -4.19
CA HIS A 311 5.35 16.59 -3.76
C HIS A 311 3.97 16.85 -4.39
N PRO A 312 3.00 17.40 -3.63
CA PRO A 312 1.76 17.88 -4.20
C PRO A 312 2.05 19.07 -5.14
N LYS A 313 1.18 19.31 -6.13
CA LYS A 313 1.28 20.54 -6.92
C LYS A 313 0.93 21.70 -5.99
N PRO A 314 1.83 22.67 -5.77
CA PRO A 314 1.48 23.83 -4.95
C PRO A 314 0.31 24.55 -5.62
N SER A 315 -0.73 24.86 -4.85
CA SER A 315 -1.60 25.96 -5.24
C SER A 315 -0.77 27.23 -5.08
N GLU A 316 -0.81 28.14 -6.06
CA GLU A 316 -0.20 29.45 -5.93
C GLU A 316 -0.90 30.19 -4.78
N SER A 317 -0.47 29.98 -3.54
CA SER A 317 -1.00 30.75 -2.41
C SER A 317 -0.40 32.14 -2.48
N ALA A 318 -1.26 33.16 -2.49
CA ALA A 318 -0.84 34.54 -2.38
C ALA A 318 0.07 34.76 -1.15
N LYS A 319 1.16 35.49 -1.36
CA LYS A 319 2.17 35.85 -0.34
C LYS A 319 1.49 36.49 0.86
N ASN A 320 1.35 35.75 1.96
CA ASN A 320 0.74 36.27 3.19
C ASN A 320 1.79 36.33 4.30
N CYS A 321 2.55 37.42 4.33
CA CYS A 321 3.52 37.72 5.39
C CYS A 321 2.90 38.43 6.60
N SER A 322 1.60 38.27 6.82
CA SER A 322 0.98 38.76 8.05
C SER A 322 1.39 37.87 9.23
N SER A 323 1.74 38.47 10.36
CA SER A 323 2.12 37.78 11.60
C SER A 323 0.99 36.95 12.23
N GLN A 324 -0.22 36.97 11.65
CA GLN A 324 -1.40 36.21 12.06
C GLN A 324 -1.82 35.13 11.04
N ALA A 325 -1.09 34.96 9.93
CA ALA A 325 -1.40 33.91 8.97
C ALA A 325 -1.18 32.53 9.64
N PRO A 326 -2.15 31.61 9.58
CA PRO A 326 -1.97 30.28 10.12
C PRO A 326 -0.81 29.58 9.37
N PRO A 327 0.08 28.87 10.09
CA PRO A 327 1.20 28.18 9.46
C PRO A 327 0.68 27.13 8.47
N LEU A 328 1.47 26.87 7.41
CA LEU A 328 1.17 25.80 6.46
C LEU A 328 1.03 24.47 7.22
N LYS A 329 -0.08 23.78 6.97
CA LYS A 329 -0.34 22.44 7.49
C LYS A 329 0.27 21.44 6.52
N GLU A 330 1.43 20.90 6.89
CA GLU A 330 2.17 19.94 6.09
C GLU A 330 2.90 18.93 6.97
N PHE A 331 3.31 17.82 6.38
CA PHE A 331 4.26 16.89 6.99
C PHE A 331 4.89 15.98 5.94
N TRP A 332 6.00 15.33 6.31
CA TRP A 332 6.58 14.25 5.52
C TRP A 332 6.20 12.87 6.05
N GLU A 333 5.80 11.98 5.16
CA GLU A 333 5.71 10.55 5.41
C GLU A 333 6.98 9.87 4.90
N TRP A 334 7.67 9.15 5.78
CA TRP A 334 8.91 8.45 5.48
C TRP A 334 8.79 6.96 5.78
N GLU A 335 8.50 6.17 4.75
CA GLU A 335 8.68 4.72 4.84
C GLU A 335 10.18 4.43 4.91
N MET A 336 10.53 3.60 5.88
CA MET A 336 11.84 3.02 5.99
C MET A 336 11.79 1.65 5.33
N GLY A 337 12.83 1.32 4.57
CA GLY A 337 13.04 -0.03 4.11
C GLY A 337 13.16 -1.06 5.27
N ASP A 338 13.49 -2.28 4.94
CA ASP A 338 13.35 -3.40 5.88
C ASP A 338 14.66 -3.91 6.47
N TRP A 339 14.62 -4.33 7.73
CA TRP A 339 15.66 -5.16 8.31
C TRP A 339 15.72 -6.53 7.62
N ARG A 340 14.56 -7.14 7.33
CA ARG A 340 14.39 -8.48 6.76
C ARG A 340 15.32 -8.79 5.58
N LYS A 341 15.51 -7.88 4.64
CA LYS A 341 16.37 -8.07 3.47
C LYS A 341 17.54 -7.12 3.42
N SER A 342 17.37 -5.86 3.80
CA SER A 342 18.40 -4.83 3.59
C SER A 342 19.20 -4.54 4.85
N ARG A 343 18.81 -5.12 6.01
CA ARG A 343 19.43 -4.81 7.31
C ARG A 343 19.49 -3.30 7.51
N ALA A 344 18.42 -2.62 7.12
CA ALA A 344 18.36 -1.17 7.11
C ALA A 344 18.18 -0.64 8.54
N MET A 345 18.74 0.52 8.82
CA MET A 345 18.54 1.27 10.07
C MET A 345 18.53 2.77 9.76
N ARG A 346 17.58 3.51 10.31
CA ARG A 346 17.53 4.97 10.16
C ARG A 346 18.03 5.65 11.42
N ILE A 347 18.84 6.69 11.27
CA ILE A 347 19.14 7.65 12.33
C ILE A 347 18.43 8.94 11.96
N MET A 348 17.61 9.49 12.86
CA MET A 348 16.96 10.78 12.68
C MET A 348 17.42 11.73 13.77
N ALA A 349 17.79 12.95 13.39
CA ALA A 349 18.20 14.00 14.30
C ALA A 349 17.24 15.19 14.21
N VAL A 350 16.99 15.81 15.37
CA VAL A 350 16.33 17.12 15.46
C VAL A 350 17.35 18.10 16.00
N ASP A 351 17.82 19.03 15.17
CA ASP A 351 18.84 20.03 15.51
C ASP A 351 18.22 21.43 15.45
N LYS A 352 18.01 22.08 16.61
CA LYS A 352 17.34 23.39 16.71
C LYS A 352 15.97 23.44 16.02
N GLY A 353 15.26 22.32 16.01
CA GLY A 353 13.95 22.15 15.35
C GLY A 353 14.00 21.63 13.92
N HIS A 354 15.18 21.56 13.31
CA HIS A 354 15.37 21.01 11.98
C HIS A 354 15.41 19.48 12.04
N VAL A 355 14.50 18.81 11.33
CA VAL A 355 14.45 17.35 11.30
C VAL A 355 15.21 16.83 10.07
N SER A 356 16.23 16.04 10.31
CA SER A 356 17.04 15.38 9.29
C SER A 356 17.18 13.89 9.59
N TYR A 357 17.45 13.07 8.56
CA TYR A 357 17.67 11.64 8.75
C TYR A 357 18.72 11.10 7.80
N LEU A 358 19.21 9.90 8.12
CA LEU A 358 20.11 9.08 7.33
C LEU A 358 19.68 7.62 7.42
N ASP A 359 19.54 6.97 6.26
CA ASP A 359 19.30 5.53 6.17
C ASP A 359 20.62 4.79 5.94
N ILE A 360 20.87 3.76 6.75
CA ILE A 360 22.09 2.95 6.72
C ILE A 360 21.72 1.54 6.28
N ASP A 361 22.43 1.02 5.28
CA ASP A 361 22.33 -0.36 4.82
C ASP A 361 23.56 -1.16 5.30
N PHE A 362 23.36 -2.05 6.27
CA PHE A 362 24.43 -2.88 6.83
C PHE A 362 24.83 -4.06 5.94
N LYS A 363 24.10 -4.38 4.86
CA LYS A 363 24.60 -5.32 3.84
C LYS A 363 25.76 -4.75 3.04
N THR A 364 25.89 -3.42 2.97
CA THR A 364 27.06 -2.77 2.34
C THR A 364 28.33 -2.85 3.21
N GLY A 365 28.26 -3.47 4.38
CA GLY A 365 29.36 -3.65 5.32
C GLY A 365 29.17 -2.90 6.63
N THR A 366 29.96 -3.27 7.63
CA THR A 366 29.96 -2.61 8.94
C THR A 366 30.48 -1.17 8.81
N LYS A 367 29.68 -0.19 9.22
CA LYS A 367 30.10 1.21 9.25
C LYS A 367 30.88 1.49 10.53
N THR A 368 32.16 1.85 10.39
CA THR A 368 33.01 2.27 11.52
C THR A 368 32.82 3.74 11.86
N THR A 369 32.38 4.52 10.87
CA THR A 369 32.09 5.95 10.96
C THR A 369 30.78 6.23 10.23
N ILE A 370 29.91 7.02 10.83
CA ILE A 370 28.62 7.46 10.28
C ILE A 370 28.58 8.99 10.38
N VAL A 371 28.23 9.64 9.27
CA VAL A 371 28.14 11.09 9.18
C VAL A 371 26.70 11.46 8.86
N LEU A 372 26.01 12.12 9.80
CA LEU A 372 24.66 12.63 9.64
C LEU A 372 24.71 14.15 9.58
N PRO A 373 24.66 14.77 8.38
CA PRO A 373 24.58 16.21 8.30
C PRO A 373 23.19 16.68 8.74
N THR A 374 23.13 17.65 9.64
CA THR A 374 21.90 18.13 10.28
C THR A 374 21.43 19.47 9.72
N PHE A 375 22.35 20.27 9.17
CA PHE A 375 22.04 21.50 8.47
C PHE A 375 23.16 21.88 7.48
N PRO A 376 22.87 22.45 6.29
CA PRO A 376 21.55 22.68 5.69
C PRO A 376 20.80 21.38 5.38
N LEU A 377 19.47 21.42 5.36
CA LEU A 377 18.63 20.24 5.12
C LEU A 377 18.66 19.79 3.65
N ASP A 378 18.40 18.50 3.44
CA ASP A 378 18.20 17.94 2.11
C ASP A 378 16.92 18.50 1.48
N SER A 379 17.05 19.26 0.40
CA SER A 379 15.92 19.92 -0.28
C SER A 379 14.94 18.94 -0.93
N ARG A 380 15.25 17.64 -0.97
CA ARG A 380 14.44 16.61 -1.61
C ARG A 380 13.33 16.06 -0.69
N PHE A 381 13.66 15.84 0.58
CA PHE A 381 12.92 14.91 1.44
C PHE A 381 12.67 15.42 2.86
N MET A 382 13.01 16.67 3.16
CA MET A 382 12.90 17.24 4.51
C MET A 382 11.96 18.44 4.50
N LEU A 383 11.34 18.76 5.64
CA LEU A 383 10.47 19.93 5.72
C LEU A 383 11.32 21.19 5.62
N THR A 384 11.06 22.01 4.61
CA THR A 384 11.73 23.30 4.41
C THR A 384 10.78 24.49 4.36
N SER A 385 9.46 24.27 4.33
CA SER A 385 8.50 25.35 4.04
C SER A 385 8.41 26.37 5.18
N SER A 386 8.62 25.95 6.43
CA SER A 386 8.80 26.90 7.53
C SER A 386 9.98 27.84 7.31
N PHE A 387 11.09 27.34 6.73
CA PHE A 387 12.24 28.20 6.37
C PHE A 387 11.89 29.09 5.21
N HIS A 388 11.26 28.55 4.18
CA HIS A 388 10.85 29.32 3.02
C HIS A 388 10.00 30.52 3.43
N GLN A 389 9.00 30.33 4.28
CA GLN A 389 8.15 31.42 4.78
C GLN A 389 8.93 32.43 5.65
N MET A 390 9.77 31.97 6.58
CA MET A 390 10.60 32.86 7.41
C MET A 390 11.60 33.66 6.57
N TYR A 391 12.17 33.01 5.56
CA TYR A 391 13.14 33.57 4.63
C TYR A 391 12.48 34.62 3.71
N GLU A 392 11.37 34.27 3.06
CA GLU A 392 10.62 35.17 2.16
C GLU A 392 10.04 36.38 2.89
N CYS A 393 9.51 36.19 4.10
CA CYS A 393 8.93 37.28 4.89
C CYS A 393 9.97 38.09 5.67
N GLN A 394 11.27 37.85 5.44
CA GLN A 394 12.40 38.57 6.08
C GLN A 394 12.36 38.60 7.61
N HIS A 395 11.66 37.64 8.24
CA HIS A 395 11.71 37.39 9.68
C HIS A 395 13.02 36.62 10.01
N MET A 396 14.17 37.25 9.76
CA MET A 396 15.53 36.73 10.04
C MET A 396 15.91 37.05 11.51
N VAL A 397 16.59 36.22 12.33
CA VAL A 397 17.52 35.08 12.11
C VAL A 397 17.41 34.07 13.27
N PRO A 398 17.28 32.74 13.05
CA PRO A 398 17.82 31.76 13.98
C PRO A 398 19.32 31.54 13.67
N LEU A 399 20.18 31.54 14.70
CA LEU A 399 21.62 31.19 14.68
C LEU A 399 21.97 29.87 13.96
N SER A 400 20.99 29.12 13.45
CA SER A 400 21.18 27.85 12.73
C SER A 400 21.68 28.04 11.29
N PHE A 401 21.38 29.16 10.62
CA PHE A 401 21.75 29.38 9.20
C PHE A 401 23.23 29.74 9.01
N GLU A 402 23.89 30.24 10.05
CA GLU A 402 25.28 30.71 9.99
C GLU A 402 26.30 29.57 9.97
N THR A 403 25.87 28.34 10.25
CA THR A 403 26.77 27.19 10.34
C THR A 403 26.25 25.98 9.58
N ILE A 404 27.13 25.33 8.83
CA ILE A 404 26.96 23.94 8.39
C ILE A 404 27.16 23.06 9.61
N ARG A 405 26.29 22.08 9.85
CA ARG A 405 26.30 21.24 11.06
C ARG A 405 26.15 19.77 10.70
N CYS A 406 26.85 18.91 11.44
CA CYS A 406 26.69 17.47 11.36
C CYS A 406 26.99 16.78 12.69
N ILE A 407 26.46 15.56 12.82
CA ILE A 407 26.81 14.63 13.87
C ILE A 407 27.66 13.52 13.26
N VAL A 408 28.78 13.21 13.93
CA VAL A 408 29.67 12.12 13.56
C VAL A 408 29.64 11.07 14.66
N PHE A 409 29.34 9.83 14.27
CA PHE A 409 29.43 8.66 15.14
C PHE A 409 30.60 7.81 14.66
N SER A 410 31.54 7.49 15.56
CA SER A 410 32.73 6.74 15.18
C SER A 410 33.21 5.87 16.33
N ILE A 411 33.73 4.69 16.00
CA ILE A 411 34.44 3.82 16.96
C ILE A 411 35.87 4.31 17.26
N SER A 412 36.41 5.19 16.41
CA SER A 412 37.78 5.71 16.51
C SER A 412 37.76 7.24 16.68
N PRO A 413 38.70 7.84 17.42
CA PRO A 413 38.80 9.29 17.55
C PRO A 413 38.88 9.98 16.18
N ILE A 414 38.22 11.12 16.04
CA ILE A 414 38.18 11.90 14.81
C ILE A 414 39.34 12.90 14.78
N MET A 415 40.06 12.97 13.65
CA MET A 415 41.19 13.88 13.45
C MET A 415 40.77 15.15 12.72
N SER A 416 39.95 15.02 11.67
CA SER A 416 39.49 16.15 10.88
C SER A 416 38.11 15.90 10.29
N VAL A 417 37.32 16.96 10.19
CA VAL A 417 36.03 16.97 9.51
C VAL A 417 36.01 18.14 8.53
N VAL A 418 35.65 17.88 7.28
CA VAL A 418 35.69 18.86 6.20
C VAL A 418 34.35 18.87 5.47
N ALA A 419 33.72 20.04 5.39
CA ALA A 419 32.52 20.25 4.59
C ALA A 419 32.92 20.74 3.18
N ARG A 420 32.36 20.09 2.16
CA ARG A 420 32.54 20.41 0.74
C ARG A 420 31.21 20.77 0.09
N ILE A 421 31.20 21.86 -0.67
CA ILE A 421 30.05 22.27 -1.45
C ILE A 421 30.39 22.26 -2.93
N TYR A 422 29.52 21.64 -3.71
CA TYR A 422 29.63 21.51 -5.16
C TYR A 422 28.53 22.32 -5.86
N ASP A 423 28.87 22.95 -6.98
CA ASP A 423 27.93 23.58 -7.92
C ASP A 423 27.72 22.65 -9.12
N THR A 424 26.47 22.33 -9.45
CA THR A 424 26.13 21.44 -10.57
C THR A 424 25.78 22.16 -11.86
N ARG A 425 25.75 23.50 -11.89
CA ARG A 425 25.53 24.28 -13.14
C ARG A 425 26.43 23.87 -14.31
N PRO A 426 27.71 23.52 -14.12
CA PRO A 426 28.57 23.08 -15.22
C PRO A 426 28.22 21.71 -15.81
N GLY A 427 27.17 21.03 -15.32
CA GLY A 427 26.76 19.68 -15.72
C GLY A 427 27.48 18.56 -14.96
N SER A 428 28.58 18.86 -14.27
CA SER A 428 29.25 17.98 -13.32
C SER A 428 29.47 18.70 -11.97
N PRO A 429 29.47 17.99 -10.83
CA PRO A 429 29.69 18.62 -9.52
C PRO A 429 31.07 19.26 -9.44
N HIS A 430 31.13 20.59 -9.48
CA HIS A 430 32.35 21.36 -9.36
C HIS A 430 32.52 21.87 -7.93
N LEU A 431 33.62 21.53 -7.25
CA LEU A 431 33.90 21.97 -5.89
C LEU A 431 34.09 23.49 -5.85
N ILE A 432 33.28 24.19 -5.05
CA ILE A 432 33.32 25.66 -4.93
C ILE A 432 33.63 26.14 -3.51
N MET A 433 33.49 25.28 -2.51
CA MET A 433 33.86 25.59 -1.13
C MET A 433 34.35 24.32 -0.44
N GLU A 434 35.44 24.47 0.29
CA GLU A 434 35.95 23.49 1.23
C GLU A 434 36.24 24.21 2.56
N THR A 435 35.72 23.70 3.67
CA THR A 435 35.93 24.30 4.98
C THR A 435 36.11 23.24 6.06
N THR A 436 37.05 23.47 6.98
CA THR A 436 37.25 22.59 8.13
C THR A 436 36.18 22.88 9.17
N MET A 437 35.57 21.83 9.72
CA MET A 437 34.56 21.93 10.76
C MET A 437 35.18 21.75 12.14
N ALA A 438 34.80 22.63 13.07
CA ALA A 438 35.25 22.57 14.46
C ALA A 438 34.31 21.69 15.28
N LYS A 439 34.87 20.88 16.17
CA LYS A 439 34.09 20.13 17.17
C LYS A 439 33.47 21.09 18.17
N PHE A 440 32.19 20.96 18.44
CA PHE A 440 31.50 21.73 19.47
C PHE A 440 31.87 21.15 20.84
N VAL A 441 32.87 21.75 21.52
CA VAL A 441 33.38 21.24 22.81
C VAL A 441 32.56 21.84 23.96
N ARG A 442 31.70 21.01 24.58
CA ARG A 442 31.26 21.13 25.97
C ARG A 442 31.30 19.72 26.58
N ASP A 443 31.51 19.61 27.89
CA ASP A 443 31.86 18.40 28.68
C ASP A 443 30.83 17.25 28.67
N VAL A 444 30.24 16.89 27.52
CA VAL A 444 29.21 15.84 27.48
C VAL A 444 29.46 14.82 26.38
N SER A 445 29.34 13.57 26.80
CA SER A 445 29.74 12.30 26.18
C SER A 445 28.81 11.76 25.08
N ARG A 446 27.83 12.53 24.61
CA ARG A 446 26.84 12.04 23.62
C ARG A 446 27.15 12.60 22.24
N GLY A 447 27.83 11.81 21.41
CA GLY A 447 28.09 12.08 19.98
C GLY A 447 29.03 13.27 19.72
N ASP A 448 29.73 13.25 18.58
CA ASP A 448 30.62 14.35 18.20
C ASP A 448 29.92 15.27 17.20
N ILE A 449 29.61 16.49 17.61
CA ILE A 449 29.00 17.50 16.74
C ILE A 449 30.08 18.39 16.16
N TYR A 450 30.00 18.62 14.85
CA TYR A 450 30.89 19.50 14.12
C TYR A 450 30.10 20.62 13.45
N ALA A 451 30.67 21.83 13.48
CA ALA A 451 30.10 23.00 12.83
C ALA A 451 31.17 23.80 12.09
N ALA A 452 30.80 24.38 10.95
CA ALA A 452 31.62 25.33 10.22
C ALA A 452 30.80 26.55 9.84
N ALA A 453 31.36 27.74 10.10
CA ALA A 453 30.77 28.99 9.63
C ALA A 453 30.85 29.08 8.10
N TRP A 454 29.83 29.67 7.48
CA TRP A 454 29.77 29.87 6.04
C TRP A 454 28.93 31.11 5.68
N ASN A 455 29.15 31.66 4.50
CA ASN A 455 28.29 32.72 3.95
C ASN A 455 27.12 32.07 3.21
N TYR A 456 26.06 31.69 3.93
CA TYR A 456 24.88 31.03 3.37
C TYR A 456 24.25 31.82 2.22
N LYS A 457 24.33 33.16 2.24
CA LYS A 457 23.77 34.03 1.21
C LYS A 457 24.40 33.84 -0.17
N ALA A 458 25.64 33.36 -0.23
CA ALA A 458 26.31 33.05 -1.49
C ALA A 458 25.71 31.82 -2.21
N PHE A 459 24.90 31.03 -1.49
CA PHE A 459 24.28 29.80 -1.99
C PHE A 459 22.76 29.94 -2.17
N GLU A 460 22.26 31.17 -2.23
CA GLU A 460 20.88 31.47 -2.60
C GLU A 460 20.69 31.24 -4.11
N ASP A 461 19.69 30.43 -4.47
CA ASP A 461 19.39 30.14 -5.88
C ASP A 461 17.91 29.73 -6.04
N PRO A 462 17.26 30.06 -7.19
CA PRO A 462 15.93 29.56 -7.50
C PRO A 462 15.87 28.06 -7.79
N SER A 463 17.00 27.40 -8.13
CA SER A 463 17.09 25.95 -8.31
C SER A 463 17.41 25.27 -6.98
N PRO A 464 16.49 24.47 -6.42
CA PRO A 464 16.66 23.82 -5.11
C PRO A 464 17.70 22.71 -5.08
N ASP A 465 18.26 22.33 -6.23
CA ASP A 465 19.16 21.21 -6.47
C ASP A 465 20.47 21.62 -7.17
N ARG A 466 20.79 22.91 -7.18
CA ARG A 466 22.04 23.43 -7.75
C ARG A 466 23.25 23.15 -6.86
N PHE A 467 23.13 23.38 -5.56
CA PHE A 467 24.24 23.22 -4.62
C PHE A 467 24.13 21.92 -3.84
N TRP A 468 25.25 21.22 -3.71
CA TRP A 468 25.31 19.91 -3.05
C TRP A 468 26.35 19.91 -1.95
N LEU A 469 26.00 19.37 -0.79
CA LEU A 469 26.86 19.24 0.38
C LEU A 469 27.37 17.80 0.48
N GLN A 470 28.66 17.66 0.77
CA GLN A 470 29.28 16.41 1.21
C GLN A 470 30.23 16.69 2.36
N ILE A 471 30.24 15.83 3.36
CA ILE A 471 31.12 15.95 4.52
C ILE A 471 32.09 14.77 4.52
N GLU A 472 33.38 15.06 4.61
CA GLU A 472 34.44 14.08 4.79
C GLU A 472 34.90 14.08 6.24
N VAL A 473 35.06 12.87 6.79
CA VAL A 473 35.58 12.64 8.12
C VAL A 473 36.80 11.73 8.03
N THR A 474 37.91 12.17 8.61
CA THR A 474 39.13 11.36 8.74
C THR A 474 39.33 11.00 10.21
N ASP A 475 39.47 9.70 10.47
CA ASP A 475 39.72 9.20 11.81
C ASP A 475 41.23 9.09 12.14
N ALA A 476 41.54 8.80 13.40
CA ALA A 476 42.91 8.61 13.90
C ALA A 476 43.64 7.41 13.26
N MET A 477 42.93 6.51 12.58
CA MET A 477 43.51 5.41 11.82
C MET A 477 43.80 5.79 10.35
N GLY A 478 43.55 7.06 9.97
CA GLY A 478 43.73 7.56 8.61
C GLY A 478 42.62 7.12 7.64
N ARG A 479 41.51 6.55 8.13
CA ARG A 479 40.38 6.17 7.27
C ARG A 479 39.52 7.40 6.99
N SER A 480 39.32 7.68 5.71
CA SER A 480 38.37 8.71 5.26
C SER A 480 36.99 8.10 5.01
N THR A 481 35.95 8.77 5.51
CA THR A 481 34.55 8.43 5.29
C THR A 481 33.80 9.65 4.76
N LEU A 482 33.12 9.50 3.63
CA LEU A 482 32.30 10.54 3.02
C LEU A 482 30.82 10.32 3.35
N SER A 483 30.10 11.40 3.65
CA SER A 483 28.64 11.40 3.68
C SER A 483 28.06 11.18 2.28
N GLU A 484 26.77 10.85 2.22
CA GLU A 484 26.03 10.97 0.97
C GLU A 484 26.11 12.41 0.45
N LEU A 485 26.33 12.56 -0.85
CA LEU A 485 26.26 13.83 -1.55
C LEU A 485 24.78 14.21 -1.66
N ARG A 486 24.36 15.32 -1.05
CA ARG A 486 22.95 15.73 -1.01
C ARG A 486 22.74 17.19 -1.44
N PRO A 487 21.67 17.50 -2.18
CA PRO A 487 21.36 18.88 -2.54
C PRO A 487 20.79 19.63 -1.33
N PHE A 488 20.95 20.94 -1.32
CA PHE A 488 20.29 21.80 -0.34
C PHE A 488 19.80 23.09 -1.00
N SER A 489 18.80 23.71 -0.37
CA SER A 489 18.32 25.04 -0.73
C SER A 489 18.28 25.91 0.51
N VAL A 490 19.06 26.99 0.50
CA VAL A 490 19.07 27.99 1.58
C VAL A 490 17.73 28.74 1.67
N ASN A 491 17.08 28.95 0.53
CA ASN A 491 15.79 29.64 0.40
C ASN A 491 14.60 28.75 0.76
N GLY A 492 14.85 27.53 1.23
CA GLY A 492 13.81 26.56 1.62
C GLY A 492 13.02 25.96 0.46
N LEU A 493 13.51 26.06 -0.78
CA LEU A 493 12.84 25.50 -1.95
C LEU A 493 13.02 23.97 -2.01
N ASN A 494 11.99 23.26 -2.47
CA ASN A 494 11.98 21.81 -2.56
C ASN A 494 12.41 21.32 -3.95
N ALA A 495 13.39 20.43 -4.00
CA ALA A 495 13.79 19.73 -5.21
C ALA A 495 12.74 18.70 -5.61
N LYS A 496 12.34 18.73 -6.88
CA LYS A 496 11.29 17.84 -7.40
C LYS A 496 11.86 16.46 -7.68
N ILE A 497 11.23 15.45 -7.08
CA ILE A 497 11.54 14.04 -7.33
C ILE A 497 10.29 13.33 -7.81
N SER A 498 10.46 12.61 -8.92
CA SER A 498 9.43 11.75 -9.47
C SER A 498 9.59 10.34 -8.94
N TRP A 499 8.45 9.71 -8.63
CA TRP A 499 8.41 8.30 -8.33
C TRP A 499 8.59 7.46 -9.59
N THR A 500 9.20 6.30 -9.43
CA THR A 500 9.01 5.22 -10.40
C THR A 500 7.56 4.71 -10.34
N TRP A 501 7.11 4.00 -11.37
CA TRP A 501 5.76 3.41 -11.36
C TRP A 501 5.49 2.53 -10.13
N LYS A 502 6.49 1.76 -9.67
CA LYS A 502 6.35 0.92 -8.46
C LYS A 502 6.14 1.77 -7.20
N GLU A 503 6.95 2.81 -7.02
CA GLU A 503 6.83 3.74 -5.89
C GLU A 503 5.50 4.50 -5.93
N PHE A 504 5.05 4.93 -7.13
CA PHE A 504 3.74 5.55 -7.31
C PHE A 504 2.59 4.62 -6.90
N PHE A 505 2.62 3.35 -7.33
CA PHE A 505 1.56 2.40 -6.96
C PHE A 505 1.47 2.19 -5.44
N VAL A 506 2.58 2.25 -4.70
CA VAL A 506 2.56 1.97 -3.25
C VAL A 506 2.45 3.22 -2.38
N MET A 507 2.94 4.39 -2.82
CA MET A 507 2.87 5.64 -2.04
C MET A 507 1.79 6.60 -2.56
N GLY A 508 1.61 6.65 -3.87
CA GLY A 508 0.72 7.59 -4.55
C GLY A 508 -0.74 7.18 -4.51
N CYS A 509 -1.05 5.89 -4.70
CA CYS A 509 -2.42 5.37 -4.72
C CYS A 509 -2.99 5.14 -3.31
N GLN A 510 -4.21 5.63 -3.06
CA GLN A 510 -4.96 5.34 -1.83
C GLN A 510 -5.79 4.07 -2.02
N TRP A 511 -5.19 2.91 -1.77
CA TRP A 511 -5.81 1.62 -2.12
C TRP A 511 -7.11 1.33 -1.39
N ALA A 512 -7.21 1.70 -0.11
CA ALA A 512 -8.43 1.53 0.67
C ALA A 512 -9.64 2.24 0.03
N ALA A 513 -9.42 3.45 -0.52
CA ALA A 513 -10.43 4.20 -1.25
C ALA A 513 -10.69 3.67 -2.67
N LEU A 514 -9.66 3.11 -3.33
CA LEU A 514 -9.72 2.67 -4.73
C LEU A 514 -10.36 1.28 -4.91
N TYR A 515 -10.23 0.37 -3.95
CA TYR A 515 -10.61 -1.03 -4.18
C TYR A 515 -12.11 -1.23 -4.47
N TYR A 516 -13.02 -0.57 -3.75
CA TYR A 516 -14.46 -0.70 -4.02
C TYR A 516 -14.88 -0.10 -5.37
N PRO A 517 -14.43 1.11 -5.75
CA PRO A 517 -14.63 1.63 -7.11
C PRO A 517 -14.12 0.69 -8.20
N ILE A 518 -12.93 0.10 -8.03
CA ILE A 518 -12.36 -0.88 -8.97
C ILE A 518 -13.22 -2.15 -9.03
N PHE A 519 -13.63 -2.68 -7.88
CA PHE A 519 -14.49 -3.86 -7.78
C PHE A 519 -15.80 -3.64 -8.55
N TRP A 520 -16.53 -2.57 -8.25
CA TRP A 520 -17.81 -2.28 -8.90
C TRP A 520 -17.65 -2.03 -10.38
N SER A 521 -16.60 -1.31 -10.78
CA SER A 521 -16.29 -1.09 -12.20
C SER A 521 -16.01 -2.40 -12.94
N ALA A 522 -15.28 -3.34 -12.31
CA ALA A 522 -15.03 -4.66 -12.89
C ALA A 522 -16.33 -5.49 -13.02
N ILE A 523 -17.18 -5.48 -11.98
CA ILE A 523 -18.48 -6.15 -12.00
C ILE A 523 -19.38 -5.59 -13.10
N TYR A 524 -19.54 -4.27 -13.18
CA TYR A 524 -20.36 -3.64 -14.22
C TYR A 524 -19.80 -3.94 -15.61
N LEU A 525 -18.49 -3.88 -15.80
CA LEU A 525 -17.85 -4.24 -17.05
C LEU A 525 -18.20 -5.68 -17.47
N MET A 526 -18.07 -6.66 -16.57
CA MET A 526 -18.40 -8.06 -16.87
C MET A 526 -19.90 -8.26 -17.15
N LEU A 527 -20.78 -7.60 -16.40
CA LEU A 527 -22.23 -7.64 -16.65
C LEU A 527 -22.58 -7.04 -18.02
N SER A 528 -22.03 -5.87 -18.35
CA SER A 528 -22.20 -5.21 -19.66
C SER A 528 -21.72 -6.10 -20.80
N ILE A 529 -20.56 -6.75 -20.64
CA ILE A 529 -19.97 -7.70 -21.59
C ILE A 529 -20.90 -8.89 -21.88
N LEU A 530 -21.72 -9.33 -20.92
CA LEU A 530 -22.63 -10.47 -21.08
C LEU A 530 -24.04 -10.06 -21.53
N VAL A 531 -24.55 -8.91 -21.06
CA VAL A 531 -25.94 -8.48 -21.31
C VAL A 531 -26.09 -7.75 -22.65
N ILE A 532 -25.18 -6.84 -22.97
CA ILE A 532 -25.30 -5.99 -24.19
C ILE A 532 -25.34 -6.84 -25.46
N PRO A 533 -24.42 -7.81 -25.69
CA PRO A 533 -24.44 -8.61 -26.92
C PRO A 533 -25.71 -9.45 -27.05
N LYS A 534 -26.28 -9.90 -25.94
CA LYS A 534 -27.53 -10.65 -25.91
C LYS A 534 -28.73 -9.78 -26.29
N ILE A 535 -28.77 -8.55 -25.80
CA ILE A 535 -29.78 -7.56 -26.20
C ILE A 535 -29.65 -7.29 -27.70
N CYS A 536 -28.43 -7.05 -28.20
CA CYS A 536 -28.17 -6.87 -29.63
C CYS A 536 -28.63 -8.07 -30.48
N LEU A 537 -28.45 -9.31 -30.01
CA LEU A 537 -28.96 -10.51 -30.68
C LEU A 537 -30.48 -10.57 -30.74
N ILE A 538 -31.19 -10.10 -29.71
CA ILE A 538 -32.67 -10.09 -29.70
C ILE A 538 -33.21 -9.07 -30.71
N PHE A 539 -32.53 -7.93 -30.87
CA PHE A 539 -32.97 -6.86 -31.76
C PHE A 539 -32.45 -6.98 -33.20
N SER A 540 -31.43 -7.80 -33.45
CA SER A 540 -30.90 -8.04 -34.79
C SER A 540 -31.70 -9.12 -35.50
N THR A 541 -32.50 -8.74 -36.50
CA THR A 541 -33.31 -9.65 -37.33
C THR A 541 -32.58 -10.20 -38.55
N GLU A 542 -31.32 -9.80 -38.78
CA GLU A 542 -30.57 -10.12 -40.00
C GLU A 542 -29.33 -10.98 -39.65
N GLN A 543 -29.23 -12.18 -40.24
CA GLN A 543 -28.00 -12.98 -40.22
C GLN A 543 -26.94 -12.28 -41.08
N TYR A 544 -26.12 -11.42 -40.46
CA TYR A 544 -24.97 -10.84 -41.14
C TYR A 544 -23.94 -11.95 -41.47
N SER A 545 -23.74 -12.21 -42.77
CA SER A 545 -22.77 -13.19 -43.25
C SER A 545 -21.33 -12.75 -42.96
N TYR A 546 -20.54 -13.70 -42.45
CA TYR A 546 -19.17 -13.55 -41.97
C TYR A 546 -18.17 -13.18 -43.09
N LYS A 547 -18.58 -13.39 -44.35
CA LYS A 547 -17.79 -13.11 -45.56
C LYS A 547 -17.47 -11.63 -45.81
N THR A 548 -18.17 -10.67 -45.20
CA THR A 548 -18.05 -9.25 -45.60
C THR A 548 -17.28 -8.36 -44.61
N SER A 549 -16.69 -8.88 -43.52
CA SER A 549 -16.19 -7.98 -42.45
C SER A 549 -14.94 -8.39 -41.67
N ILE A 550 -14.19 -9.43 -42.07
CA ILE A 550 -12.92 -9.76 -41.38
C ILE A 550 -11.77 -8.81 -41.77
N CYS A 551 -11.87 -8.08 -42.89
CA CYS A 551 -10.70 -7.38 -43.44
C CYS A 551 -10.55 -5.88 -43.06
N GLU A 552 -11.50 -5.25 -42.36
CA GLU A 552 -11.46 -3.79 -42.11
C GLU A 552 -11.72 -3.32 -40.67
N LYS A 553 -12.01 -4.19 -39.69
CA LYS A 553 -12.43 -3.74 -38.34
C LYS A 553 -11.50 -4.22 -37.22
N GLY A 554 -11.15 -3.29 -36.32
CA GLY A 554 -10.16 -3.46 -35.26
C GLY A 554 -10.54 -4.44 -34.13
N LEU A 555 -9.61 -4.63 -33.20
CA LEU A 555 -9.65 -5.61 -32.11
C LEU A 555 -10.94 -5.56 -31.26
N ILE A 556 -11.52 -4.36 -31.05
CA ILE A 556 -12.77 -4.16 -30.30
C ILE A 556 -13.95 -4.83 -30.99
N THR A 557 -14.02 -4.77 -32.32
CA THR A 557 -15.09 -5.41 -33.10
C THR A 557 -14.97 -6.93 -33.02
N CYS A 558 -13.75 -7.48 -33.07
CA CYS A 558 -13.51 -8.91 -32.90
C CYS A 558 -13.95 -9.41 -31.51
N ILE A 559 -13.65 -8.65 -30.44
CA ILE A 559 -14.14 -8.98 -29.08
C ILE A 559 -15.66 -8.92 -29.01
N ALA A 560 -16.29 -7.87 -29.56
CA ALA A 560 -17.75 -7.74 -29.55
C ALA A 560 -18.46 -8.92 -30.22
N TRP A 561 -17.90 -9.43 -31.31
CA TRP A 561 -18.39 -10.61 -32.02
C TRP A 561 -18.17 -11.88 -31.19
N GLY A 562 -16.97 -12.02 -30.60
CA GLY A 562 -16.64 -13.00 -29.55
C GLY A 562 -17.73 -13.17 -28.51
N LEU A 563 -18.17 -12.04 -27.96
CA LEU A 563 -19.16 -11.99 -26.89
C LEU A 563 -20.58 -12.25 -27.40
N GLN A 564 -20.87 -11.88 -28.65
CA GLN A 564 -22.14 -12.22 -29.30
C GLN A 564 -22.28 -13.73 -29.51
N ASP A 565 -21.22 -14.39 -29.99
CA ASP A 565 -21.20 -15.84 -30.14
C ASP A 565 -21.23 -16.56 -28.79
N LEU A 566 -20.59 -16.02 -27.75
CA LEU A 566 -20.71 -16.55 -26.38
C LEU A 566 -22.18 -16.61 -25.92
N CYS A 567 -22.97 -15.57 -26.23
CA CYS A 567 -24.39 -15.53 -25.88
C CYS A 567 -25.22 -16.59 -26.61
N ARG A 568 -24.72 -17.17 -27.71
CA ARG A 568 -25.33 -18.32 -28.41
C ARG A 568 -25.06 -19.66 -27.73
N ILE A 569 -24.28 -19.68 -26.64
CA ILE A 569 -24.10 -20.84 -25.75
C ILE A 569 -24.79 -20.51 -24.41
N PRO A 570 -26.12 -20.71 -24.28
CA PRO A 570 -26.88 -20.17 -23.15
C PRO A 570 -26.38 -20.65 -21.79
N VAL A 571 -26.00 -21.93 -21.68
CA VAL A 571 -25.50 -22.51 -20.42
C VAL A 571 -24.25 -21.80 -19.90
N VAL A 572 -23.30 -21.46 -20.78
CA VAL A 572 -22.07 -20.76 -20.37
C VAL A 572 -22.37 -19.31 -20.03
N CYS A 573 -23.12 -18.61 -20.88
CA CYS A 573 -23.48 -17.21 -20.66
C CYS A 573 -24.29 -17.01 -19.37
N PHE A 574 -25.37 -17.77 -19.16
CA PHE A 574 -26.16 -17.70 -17.94
C PHE A 574 -25.44 -18.27 -16.72
N GLY A 575 -24.58 -19.29 -16.90
CA GLY A 575 -23.77 -19.82 -15.82
C GLY A 575 -22.77 -18.80 -15.27
N ILE A 576 -22.10 -18.06 -16.15
CA ILE A 576 -21.22 -16.95 -15.73
C ILE A 576 -22.04 -15.83 -15.09
N LEU A 577 -23.20 -15.45 -15.66
CA LEU A 577 -24.06 -14.43 -15.08
C LEU A 577 -24.53 -14.81 -13.66
N GLY A 578 -24.98 -16.07 -13.48
CA GLY A 578 -25.36 -16.61 -12.17
C GLY A 578 -24.18 -16.64 -11.20
N TYR A 579 -22.98 -16.95 -11.69
CA TYR A 579 -21.76 -16.88 -10.87
C TYR A 579 -21.44 -15.45 -10.42
N LEU A 580 -21.57 -14.44 -11.28
CA LEU A 580 -21.40 -13.04 -10.89
C LEU A 580 -22.40 -12.60 -9.82
N ILE A 581 -23.66 -13.02 -9.94
CA ILE A 581 -24.68 -12.78 -8.91
C ILE A 581 -24.28 -13.45 -7.59
N TYR A 582 -23.83 -14.72 -7.64
CA TYR A 582 -23.33 -15.43 -6.47
C TYR A 582 -22.17 -14.69 -5.78
N LEU A 583 -21.22 -14.15 -6.54
CA LEU A 583 -20.10 -13.39 -5.98
C LEU A 583 -20.53 -12.10 -5.26
N ILE A 584 -21.71 -11.55 -5.54
CA ILE A 584 -22.21 -10.34 -4.87
C ILE A 584 -23.14 -10.71 -3.71
N SER A 585 -23.95 -11.77 -3.86
CA SER A 585 -25.04 -12.08 -2.94
C SER A 585 -24.72 -13.17 -1.92
N CYS A 586 -23.66 -13.96 -2.13
CA CYS A 586 -23.39 -15.13 -1.29
C CYS A 586 -21.96 -15.12 -0.70
N PRO A 587 -21.73 -15.83 0.41
CA PRO A 587 -20.39 -16.08 0.92
C PRO A 587 -19.52 -16.83 -0.09
N TRP A 588 -18.30 -16.37 -0.27
CA TRP A 588 -17.32 -16.96 -1.18
C TRP A 588 -16.64 -18.17 -0.55
N LEU A 589 -16.24 -18.02 0.72
CA LEU A 589 -15.39 -18.96 1.45
C LEU A 589 -15.87 -19.12 2.89
N ILE A 590 -15.69 -20.30 3.48
CA ILE A 590 -15.89 -20.56 4.91
C ILE A 590 -14.61 -21.16 5.48
N GLY A 591 -14.00 -20.49 6.47
CA GLY A 591 -12.65 -20.84 6.92
C GLY A 591 -12.35 -20.44 8.34
N GLN A 592 -11.23 -20.94 8.86
CA GLN A 592 -10.71 -20.57 10.15
C GLN A 592 -9.95 -19.25 10.06
N VAL A 593 -10.49 -18.21 10.70
CA VAL A 593 -9.98 -16.83 10.61
C VAL A 593 -8.95 -16.52 11.70
N PHE A 594 -9.04 -17.19 12.85
CA PHE A 594 -8.17 -16.99 14.02
C PHE A 594 -7.25 -18.18 14.30
N THR A 595 -6.27 -17.99 15.18
CA THR A 595 -5.28 -19.02 15.54
C THR A 595 -5.91 -20.11 16.40
N ASP A 596 -6.71 -19.74 17.40
CA ASP A 596 -7.19 -20.65 18.46
C ASP A 596 -8.71 -20.86 18.48
N SER A 597 -9.46 -20.39 17.47
CA SER A 597 -10.92 -20.52 17.45
C SER A 597 -11.40 -21.77 16.73
N GLU A 598 -12.27 -22.56 17.37
CA GLU A 598 -13.08 -23.59 16.68
C GLU A 598 -14.12 -22.96 15.73
N ASN A 599 -14.48 -21.70 15.98
CA ASN A 599 -15.46 -20.96 15.18
C ASN A 599 -14.87 -20.57 13.82
N ARG A 600 -15.55 -21.01 12.75
CA ARG A 600 -15.26 -20.61 11.37
C ARG A 600 -16.00 -19.31 11.03
N GLY A 601 -15.36 -18.44 10.27
CA GLY A 601 -16.00 -17.29 9.64
C GLY A 601 -16.33 -17.56 8.18
N TYR A 602 -17.16 -16.71 7.58
CA TYR A 602 -17.39 -16.72 6.14
C TYR A 602 -17.00 -15.38 5.51
N MET A 603 -16.43 -15.43 4.31
CA MET A 603 -15.94 -14.25 3.59
C MET A 603 -16.95 -13.82 2.53
N THR A 604 -17.25 -12.52 2.47
CA THR A 604 -18.00 -11.89 1.38
C THR A 604 -17.11 -10.85 0.68
N TYR A 605 -17.65 -10.17 -0.34
CA TYR A 605 -16.96 -9.02 -0.94
C TYR A 605 -16.89 -7.80 0.01
N MET A 606 -17.60 -7.80 1.14
CA MET A 606 -17.60 -6.71 2.11
C MET A 606 -16.64 -6.96 3.28
N GLY A 607 -16.14 -8.17 3.47
CA GLY A 607 -15.30 -8.54 4.61
C GLY A 607 -15.54 -9.96 5.09
N TRP A 608 -14.82 -10.33 6.15
CA TRP A 608 -15.11 -11.53 6.92
C TRP A 608 -16.24 -11.26 7.91
N VAL A 609 -17.18 -12.20 7.98
CA VAL A 609 -18.17 -12.25 9.05
C VAL A 609 -17.80 -13.38 9.99
N VAL A 610 -17.55 -13.02 11.23
CA VAL A 610 -17.18 -13.93 12.32
C VAL A 610 -18.17 -13.78 13.46
N LYS A 611 -18.45 -14.87 14.19
CA LYS A 611 -19.19 -14.79 15.45
C LYS A 611 -18.24 -14.28 16.53
N THR A 612 -18.30 -13.00 16.84
CA THR A 612 -17.58 -12.42 17.98
C THR A 612 -18.31 -12.74 19.29
N PHE A 613 -17.56 -12.99 20.36
CA PHE A 613 -18.11 -13.39 21.66
C PHE A 613 -18.84 -12.24 22.39
N LYS A 614 -18.80 -11.00 21.87
CA LYS A 614 -19.23 -9.78 22.58
C LYS A 614 -20.40 -9.01 21.98
N ASP A 615 -20.90 -9.34 20.79
CA ASP A 615 -22.11 -8.69 20.24
C ASP A 615 -22.90 -9.66 19.36
N SER A 616 -24.07 -10.07 19.84
CA SER A 616 -24.95 -11.02 19.16
C SER A 616 -25.86 -10.40 18.10
N GLU A 617 -25.83 -9.08 17.87
CA GLU A 617 -26.89 -8.39 17.11
C GLU A 617 -26.43 -7.57 15.89
N LYS A 618 -25.13 -7.28 15.71
CA LYS A 618 -24.62 -6.59 14.50
C LYS A 618 -23.51 -7.39 13.82
N HIS A 619 -23.73 -7.73 12.55
CA HIS A 619 -22.69 -8.33 11.70
C HIS A 619 -21.64 -7.26 11.35
N GLU A 620 -20.52 -7.26 12.07
CA GLU A 620 -19.36 -6.44 11.72
C GLU A 620 -18.53 -7.15 10.63
N TYR A 621 -18.26 -6.45 9.53
CA TYR A 621 -17.42 -6.95 8.44
C TYR A 621 -15.96 -6.59 8.72
N ILE A 622 -15.17 -7.56 9.15
CA ILE A 622 -13.75 -7.34 9.47
C ILE A 622 -12.85 -7.59 8.26
N GLY A 623 -11.72 -6.89 8.18
CA GLY A 623 -10.73 -7.06 7.12
C GLY A 623 -11.15 -6.45 5.78
N SER A 624 -12.07 -5.49 5.80
CA SER A 624 -12.29 -4.57 4.68
C SER A 624 -11.38 -3.36 4.87
N PRO A 625 -10.47 -3.06 3.94
CA PRO A 625 -10.52 -3.44 2.52
C PRO A 625 -9.58 -4.59 2.12
N ASP A 626 -8.91 -5.25 3.06
CA ASP A 626 -7.88 -6.27 2.88
C ASP A 626 -8.31 -7.47 2.04
N ILE A 627 -9.56 -7.93 2.19
CA ILE A 627 -10.13 -9.04 1.41
C ILE A 627 -10.07 -8.78 -0.10
N MET A 628 -9.92 -7.53 -0.53
CA MET A 628 -9.89 -7.15 -1.94
C MET A 628 -8.67 -7.70 -2.67
N VAL A 629 -7.59 -8.03 -1.96
CA VAL A 629 -6.44 -8.74 -2.53
C VAL A 629 -6.86 -10.11 -3.09
N VAL A 630 -7.80 -10.78 -2.43
CA VAL A 630 -8.37 -12.06 -2.90
C VAL A 630 -9.44 -11.82 -3.97
N VAL A 631 -10.37 -10.90 -3.71
CA VAL A 631 -11.51 -10.61 -4.60
C VAL A 631 -11.03 -10.14 -5.97
N LEU A 632 -10.22 -9.07 -6.03
CA LEU A 632 -9.75 -8.50 -7.29
C LEU A 632 -8.83 -9.48 -8.04
N SER A 633 -7.98 -10.23 -7.33
CA SER A 633 -7.14 -11.25 -7.95
C SER A 633 -7.99 -12.29 -8.69
N HIS A 634 -9.09 -12.73 -8.10
CA HIS A 634 -10.02 -13.68 -8.73
C HIS A 634 -10.74 -13.07 -9.93
N LEU A 635 -11.29 -11.86 -9.80
CA LEU A 635 -12.01 -11.22 -10.90
C LEU A 635 -11.11 -11.00 -12.12
N PHE A 636 -9.91 -10.44 -11.92
CA PHE A 636 -9.00 -10.09 -13.02
C PHE A 636 -8.20 -11.28 -13.56
N SER A 637 -7.81 -12.24 -12.72
CA SER A 637 -6.95 -13.36 -13.16
C SER A 637 -7.73 -14.61 -13.57
N VAL A 638 -9.01 -14.71 -13.20
CA VAL A 638 -9.84 -15.90 -13.46
C VAL A 638 -11.10 -15.55 -14.22
N VAL A 639 -11.97 -14.69 -13.68
CA VAL A 639 -13.31 -14.48 -14.25
C VAL A 639 -13.26 -13.76 -15.60
N ILE A 640 -12.59 -12.60 -15.69
CA ILE A 640 -12.47 -11.84 -16.94
C ILE A 640 -11.79 -12.69 -18.04
N PRO A 641 -10.62 -13.33 -17.81
CA PRO A 641 -10.02 -14.21 -18.81
C PRO A 641 -10.93 -15.37 -19.23
N SER A 642 -11.71 -15.93 -18.31
CA SER A 642 -12.65 -17.02 -18.63
C SER A 642 -13.74 -16.58 -19.59
N ILE A 643 -14.30 -15.37 -19.39
CA ILE A 643 -15.31 -14.79 -20.30
C ILE A 643 -14.71 -14.60 -21.69
N LEU A 644 -13.51 -14.02 -21.77
CA LEU A 644 -12.84 -13.74 -23.04
C LEU A 644 -12.48 -15.02 -23.81
N VAL A 645 -11.92 -16.03 -23.13
CA VAL A 645 -11.56 -17.31 -23.76
C VAL A 645 -12.79 -18.11 -24.16
N ALA A 646 -13.86 -18.10 -23.35
CA ALA A 646 -15.12 -18.73 -23.72
C ALA A 646 -15.73 -18.08 -24.97
N GLY A 647 -15.68 -16.75 -25.08
CA GLY A 647 -16.10 -16.03 -26.29
C GLY A 647 -15.24 -16.37 -27.51
N ALA A 648 -13.92 -16.41 -27.35
CA ALA A 648 -13.01 -16.82 -28.42
C ALA A 648 -13.27 -18.25 -28.91
N LEU A 649 -13.59 -19.19 -28.01
CA LEU A 649 -13.99 -20.57 -28.37
C LEU A 649 -15.32 -20.61 -29.12
N ALA A 650 -16.29 -19.77 -28.70
CA ALA A 650 -17.58 -19.68 -29.37
C ALA A 650 -17.45 -19.13 -30.81
N THR A 651 -16.62 -18.11 -31.00
CA THR A 651 -16.35 -17.54 -32.32
C THR A 651 -15.51 -18.47 -33.21
N GLU A 652 -14.51 -19.16 -32.67
CA GLU A 652 -13.78 -20.20 -33.43
C GLU A 652 -14.74 -21.25 -33.98
N ARG A 653 -15.68 -21.72 -33.16
CA ARG A 653 -16.73 -22.65 -33.60
C ARG A 653 -17.62 -22.04 -34.68
N ALA A 654 -18.02 -20.77 -34.55
CA ALA A 654 -18.89 -20.10 -35.52
C ALA A 654 -18.20 -19.98 -36.90
N ILE A 655 -16.94 -19.56 -36.93
CA ILE A 655 -16.10 -19.49 -38.14
C ILE A 655 -16.00 -20.88 -38.78
N TYR A 656 -15.63 -21.89 -37.97
CA TYR A 656 -15.44 -23.25 -38.45
C TYR A 656 -16.74 -23.85 -39.01
N LYS A 657 -17.89 -23.59 -38.38
CA LYS A 657 -19.21 -24.02 -38.87
C LYS A 657 -19.53 -23.38 -40.22
N GLU A 658 -19.33 -22.08 -40.38
CA GLU A 658 -19.58 -21.39 -41.66
C GLU A 658 -18.64 -21.88 -42.76
N HIS A 659 -17.37 -22.09 -42.43
CA HIS A 659 -16.43 -22.65 -43.39
C HIS A 659 -16.81 -24.08 -43.81
N PHE A 660 -17.17 -24.94 -42.86
CA PHE A 660 -17.64 -26.29 -43.14
C PHE A 660 -18.92 -26.31 -44.00
N LEU A 661 -19.90 -25.46 -43.71
CA LEU A 661 -21.12 -25.32 -44.52
C LEU A 661 -20.80 -24.81 -45.94
N SER A 662 -19.86 -23.87 -46.07
CA SER A 662 -19.42 -23.36 -47.38
C SER A 662 -18.74 -24.43 -48.25
N LEU A 663 -18.09 -25.42 -47.61
CA LEU A 663 -17.43 -26.55 -48.28
C LEU A 663 -18.39 -27.71 -48.58
N SER A 664 -19.40 -27.94 -47.72
CA SER A 664 -20.34 -29.05 -47.86
C SER A 664 -21.46 -28.80 -48.89
N GLY A 665 -21.62 -27.57 -49.40
CA GLY A 665 -22.63 -27.22 -50.40
C GLY A 665 -24.09 -27.30 -49.91
N LYS A 666 -24.33 -27.68 -48.65
CA LYS A 666 -25.64 -27.65 -48.00
C LYS A 666 -25.91 -26.25 -47.46
N LYS A 667 -26.71 -25.48 -48.20
CA LYS A 667 -27.51 -24.41 -47.58
C LYS A 667 -28.54 -25.07 -46.66
N GLU A 668 -28.83 -24.46 -45.52
CA GLU A 668 -30.04 -24.78 -44.75
C GLU A 668 -31.25 -24.60 -45.68
N ASP A 669 -32.13 -25.60 -45.69
CA ASP A 669 -33.38 -25.61 -46.43
C ASP A 669 -34.33 -24.58 -45.80
N ASP A 670 -34.34 -23.36 -46.33
CA ASP A 670 -35.47 -22.45 -46.20
C ASP A 670 -36.23 -22.44 -47.54
N ASP A 671 -37.44 -23.01 -47.51
CA ASP A 671 -38.45 -22.88 -48.56
C ASP A 671 -38.76 -21.39 -48.81
N ASP A 672 -38.35 -20.83 -49.95
CA ASP A 672 -39.28 -20.41 -51.01
C ASP A 672 -38.56 -19.74 -52.22
N SER A 673 -38.98 -20.20 -53.41
CA SER A 673 -38.84 -19.66 -54.77
C SER A 673 -37.81 -18.56 -55.12
N SER A 674 -36.84 -18.89 -55.99
CA SER A 674 -36.84 -18.47 -57.40
C SER A 674 -35.49 -18.68 -58.10
N GLN A 675 -35.62 -19.01 -59.37
CA GLN A 675 -34.67 -19.66 -60.26
C GLN A 675 -33.78 -18.64 -60.99
N LYS A 676 -32.47 -18.92 -61.13
CA LYS A 676 -31.61 -18.79 -62.34
C LYS A 676 -30.16 -18.39 -62.05
N ASN A 677 -29.23 -19.32 -62.25
CA ASN A 677 -28.25 -19.35 -63.35
C ASN A 677 -26.98 -20.15 -62.98
N LYS A 678 -26.84 -21.30 -63.65
CA LYS A 678 -25.61 -22.09 -63.74
C LYS A 678 -24.51 -21.30 -64.46
N ARG A 679 -23.31 -21.21 -63.90
CA ARG A 679 -22.07 -21.12 -64.67
C ARG A 679 -20.97 -21.95 -64.02
N SER A 680 -20.17 -22.51 -64.91
CA SER A 680 -19.30 -23.69 -64.81
C SER A 680 -18.12 -23.57 -63.86
N VAL A 681 -17.79 -24.73 -63.31
CA VAL A 681 -16.59 -25.15 -62.58
C VAL A 681 -15.27 -24.74 -63.26
N LYS A 682 -14.32 -24.21 -62.48
CA LYS A 682 -12.86 -24.36 -62.67
C LYS A 682 -12.25 -24.83 -61.35
N TYR A 683 -11.95 -26.13 -61.28
CA TYR A 683 -11.07 -26.70 -60.26
C TYR A 683 -9.62 -26.49 -60.72
N ASP A 684 -8.83 -25.80 -59.88
CA ASP A 684 -7.43 -26.14 -59.57
C ASP A 684 -6.74 -24.95 -58.85
N ASN A 685 -6.85 -24.97 -57.52
CA ASN A 685 -5.94 -24.33 -56.54
C ASN A 685 -6.46 -24.43 -55.08
N GLN A 686 -7.65 -25.00 -54.85
CA GLN A 686 -8.27 -25.00 -53.52
C GLN A 686 -7.57 -25.89 -52.47
N GLY A 687 -6.91 -27.00 -52.86
CA GLY A 687 -6.34 -27.96 -51.90
C GLY A 687 -5.21 -27.42 -50.99
N ARG A 688 -4.42 -26.44 -51.49
CA ARG A 688 -3.30 -25.86 -50.72
C ARG A 688 -3.73 -24.74 -49.77
N GLY A 689 -4.84 -24.06 -50.07
CA GLY A 689 -5.48 -23.09 -49.17
C GLY A 689 -6.29 -23.78 -48.06
N ILE A 690 -7.00 -24.86 -48.39
CA ILE A 690 -7.80 -25.67 -47.46
C ILE A 690 -6.93 -26.29 -46.36
N SER A 691 -5.78 -26.88 -46.71
CA SER A 691 -4.87 -27.49 -45.73
C SER A 691 -4.19 -26.48 -44.81
N LYS A 692 -3.81 -25.30 -45.33
CA LYS A 692 -3.26 -24.21 -44.50
C LYS A 692 -4.29 -23.61 -43.55
N PHE A 693 -5.53 -23.42 -44.00
CA PHE A 693 -6.60 -22.84 -43.18
C PHE A 693 -7.04 -23.80 -42.06
N LEU A 694 -7.32 -25.07 -42.37
CA LEU A 694 -7.63 -26.11 -41.38
C LEU A 694 -6.49 -26.31 -40.36
N PHE A 695 -5.23 -26.12 -40.78
CA PHE A 695 -4.07 -26.20 -39.90
C PHE A 695 -3.99 -24.99 -38.94
N VAL A 696 -4.23 -23.77 -39.42
CA VAL A 696 -4.22 -22.54 -38.62
C VAL A 696 -5.37 -22.51 -37.60
N GLU A 697 -6.58 -22.94 -37.97
CA GLU A 697 -7.72 -23.01 -37.03
C GLU A 697 -7.52 -24.08 -35.95
N ARG A 698 -7.03 -25.27 -36.33
CA ARG A 698 -6.66 -26.31 -35.35
C ARG A 698 -5.53 -25.87 -34.42
N LEU A 699 -4.64 -24.99 -34.87
CA LEU A 699 -3.61 -24.38 -34.04
C LEU A 699 -4.21 -23.33 -33.09
N PHE A 700 -5.10 -22.46 -33.58
CA PHE A 700 -5.78 -21.45 -32.76
C PHE A 700 -6.61 -22.09 -31.64
N ARG A 701 -7.37 -23.15 -31.95
CA ARG A 701 -8.10 -23.92 -30.94
C ARG A 701 -7.16 -24.53 -29.89
N LYS A 702 -6.02 -25.09 -30.28
CA LYS A 702 -5.01 -25.61 -29.34
C LYS A 702 -4.52 -24.50 -28.40
N ILE A 703 -4.27 -23.30 -28.90
CA ILE A 703 -3.89 -22.14 -28.09
C ILE A 703 -4.99 -21.80 -27.07
N LEU A 704 -6.26 -21.77 -27.49
CA LEU A 704 -7.39 -21.52 -26.58
C LEU A 704 -7.54 -22.61 -25.51
N LEU A 705 -7.29 -23.88 -25.84
CA LEU A 705 -7.28 -24.97 -24.85
C LEU A 705 -6.15 -24.82 -23.84
N VAL A 706 -4.95 -24.44 -24.29
CA VAL A 706 -3.83 -24.12 -23.37
C VAL A 706 -4.20 -22.93 -22.49
N ALA A 707 -4.86 -21.90 -23.02
CA ALA A 707 -5.34 -20.77 -22.24
C ALA A 707 -6.38 -21.20 -21.18
N CYS A 708 -7.35 -22.05 -21.51
CA CYS A 708 -8.28 -22.63 -20.53
C CYS A 708 -7.54 -23.38 -19.41
N LEU A 709 -6.58 -24.23 -19.77
CA LEU A 709 -5.77 -24.96 -18.78
C LEU A 709 -4.95 -24.02 -17.89
N ALA A 710 -4.38 -22.96 -18.46
CA ALA A 710 -3.63 -21.94 -17.71
C ALA A 710 -4.54 -21.18 -16.73
N ILE A 711 -5.77 -20.82 -17.13
CA ILE A 711 -6.76 -20.19 -16.25
C ILE A 711 -7.17 -21.13 -15.11
N CYS A 712 -7.51 -22.38 -15.42
CA CYS A 712 -7.85 -23.40 -14.42
C CYS A 712 -6.68 -23.63 -13.45
N TRP A 713 -5.45 -23.76 -13.97
CA TRP A 713 -4.25 -23.88 -13.16
C TRP A 713 -4.09 -22.69 -12.20
N LYS A 714 -4.19 -21.46 -12.72
CA LYS A 714 -4.09 -20.24 -11.90
C LYS A 714 -5.18 -20.19 -10.82
N HIS A 715 -6.41 -20.56 -11.17
CA HIS A 715 -7.53 -20.62 -10.22
C HIS A 715 -7.32 -21.66 -9.12
N PHE A 716 -6.89 -22.89 -9.47
CA PHE A 716 -6.59 -23.93 -8.47
C PHE A 716 -5.40 -23.57 -7.58
N MET A 717 -4.40 -22.88 -8.12
CA MET A 717 -3.30 -22.35 -7.30
C MET A 717 -3.79 -21.30 -6.31
N ASN A 718 -4.65 -20.37 -6.72
CA ASN A 718 -5.28 -19.41 -5.82
C ASN A 718 -6.13 -20.12 -4.74
N CYS A 719 -6.93 -21.13 -5.12
CA CYS A 719 -7.69 -21.94 -4.17
C CYS A 719 -6.79 -22.69 -3.19
N ARG A 720 -5.67 -23.26 -3.64
CA ARG A 720 -4.69 -23.95 -2.78
C ARG A 720 -4.12 -23.02 -1.71
N VAL A 721 -3.80 -21.78 -2.08
CA VAL A 721 -3.32 -20.77 -1.13
C VAL A 721 -4.39 -20.52 -0.06
N LEU A 722 -5.64 -20.30 -0.46
CA LEU A 722 -6.75 -20.04 0.48
C LEU A 722 -7.04 -21.25 1.38
N ILE A 723 -7.02 -22.47 0.84
CA ILE A 723 -7.19 -23.73 1.59
C ILE A 723 -6.20 -23.80 2.75
N LYS A 724 -4.93 -23.49 2.49
CA LYS A 724 -3.85 -23.55 3.47
C LYS A 724 -3.87 -22.37 4.44
N ALA A 725 -4.26 -21.18 3.98
CA ALA A 725 -4.37 -19.99 4.81
C ALA A 725 -5.45 -20.15 5.90
N TYR A 726 -6.62 -20.65 5.51
CA TYR A 726 -7.82 -20.67 6.36
C TYR A 726 -8.32 -22.08 6.71
N GLU A 727 -7.49 -23.12 6.52
CA GLU A 727 -7.80 -24.52 6.87
C GLU A 727 -9.17 -24.99 6.35
N MET A 728 -9.34 -24.90 5.02
CA MET A 728 -10.61 -25.15 4.35
C MET A 728 -10.62 -26.46 3.55
N ASN A 729 -11.79 -27.11 3.46
CA ASN A 729 -12.04 -28.17 2.50
C ASN A 729 -12.79 -27.59 1.29
N PRO A 730 -12.26 -27.66 0.06
CA PRO A 730 -12.88 -27.05 -1.13
C PRO A 730 -14.27 -27.60 -1.46
N LEU A 731 -14.54 -28.86 -1.16
CA LEU A 731 -15.81 -29.50 -1.48
C LEU A 731 -16.93 -29.13 -0.48
N LEU A 732 -16.56 -28.85 0.77
CA LEU A 732 -17.52 -28.53 1.82
C LEU A 732 -17.67 -27.01 2.02
N HIS A 733 -16.57 -26.27 1.98
CA HIS A 733 -16.53 -24.90 2.46
C HIS A 733 -16.63 -23.85 1.35
N PHE A 734 -16.33 -24.20 0.10
CA PHE A 734 -16.44 -23.28 -1.05
C PHE A 734 -16.58 -24.00 -2.42
N PRO A 735 -17.55 -24.94 -2.57
CA PRO A 735 -17.68 -25.72 -3.80
C PRO A 735 -18.01 -24.87 -5.02
N VAL A 736 -18.87 -23.84 -4.85
CA VAL A 736 -19.24 -22.93 -5.96
C VAL A 736 -18.05 -22.09 -6.40
N TYR A 737 -17.32 -21.50 -5.45
CA TYR A 737 -16.14 -20.69 -5.77
C TYR A 737 -15.06 -21.48 -6.50
N SER A 738 -14.79 -22.72 -6.10
CA SER A 738 -13.71 -23.56 -6.65
C SER A 738 -14.03 -24.29 -7.96
N LEU A 739 -15.30 -24.62 -8.21
CA LEU A 739 -15.68 -25.48 -9.34
C LEU A 739 -16.43 -24.75 -10.46
N ALA A 740 -17.11 -23.63 -10.19
CA ALA A 740 -17.98 -22.99 -11.19
C ALA A 740 -17.22 -22.62 -12.47
N ILE A 741 -16.10 -21.90 -12.37
CA ILE A 741 -15.33 -21.48 -13.56
C ILE A 741 -14.72 -22.68 -14.32
N PRO A 742 -14.01 -23.63 -13.67
CA PRO A 742 -13.50 -24.82 -14.38
C PRO A 742 -14.58 -25.62 -15.10
N LEU A 743 -15.76 -25.80 -14.47
CA LEU A 743 -16.87 -26.53 -15.08
C LEU A 743 -17.47 -25.77 -16.27
N LEU A 744 -17.63 -24.45 -16.16
CA LEU A 744 -18.13 -23.62 -17.26
C LEU A 744 -17.16 -23.61 -18.46
N LEU A 745 -15.85 -23.55 -18.21
CA LEU A 745 -14.83 -23.65 -19.25
C LEU A 745 -14.80 -25.04 -19.89
N ALA A 746 -14.86 -26.10 -19.09
CA ALA A 746 -14.92 -27.48 -19.61
C ALA A 746 -16.16 -27.68 -20.48
N TYR A 747 -17.32 -27.15 -20.05
CA TYR A 747 -18.55 -27.19 -20.84
C TYR A 747 -18.44 -26.37 -22.12
N ALA A 748 -17.84 -25.17 -22.08
CA ALA A 748 -17.58 -24.36 -23.27
C ALA A 748 -16.71 -25.10 -24.29
N VAL A 749 -15.63 -25.75 -23.83
CA VAL A 749 -14.75 -26.59 -24.67
C VAL A 749 -15.52 -27.76 -25.28
N TYR A 750 -16.33 -28.45 -24.47
CA TYR A 750 -17.14 -29.58 -24.93
C TYR A 750 -18.16 -29.15 -26.00
N LYS A 751 -18.94 -28.10 -25.72
CA LYS A 751 -20.01 -27.65 -26.61
C LYS A 751 -19.47 -27.06 -27.92
N THR A 752 -18.27 -26.48 -27.89
CA THR A 752 -17.61 -25.94 -29.08
C THR A 752 -16.86 -27.00 -29.88
N ARG A 753 -16.75 -28.25 -29.40
CA ARG A 753 -15.99 -29.34 -30.07
C ARG A 753 -16.68 -29.90 -31.32
N SER A 754 -18.00 -29.90 -31.34
CA SER A 754 -18.78 -30.49 -32.44
C SER A 754 -19.50 -29.43 -33.26
N ILE A 755 -19.60 -29.70 -34.57
CA ILE A 755 -20.38 -28.92 -35.54
C ILE A 755 -21.89 -29.18 -35.36
N GLN A 756 -22.27 -30.28 -34.69
CA GLN A 756 -23.66 -30.64 -34.38
C GLN A 756 -24.29 -29.73 -33.33
#